data_AF-A0A1M7N4U8-F1
#
_entry.id   AF-A0A1M7N4U8-F1
#
_cell.length_a   1.000
_cell.length_b   1.000
_cell.length_c   1.000
_cell.angle_alpha   90.00
_cell.angle_beta   90.00
_cell.angle_gamma   90.00
#
_symmetry.space_group_name_H-M   'P 1'
#
loop_
_entity.id
_entity.type
_entity.pdbx_description
1 polymer ?
#
loop_
_entity_poly.entity_id
_entity_poly.type
_entity_poly.pdbx_seq_one_letter_code
_entity_poly.pdbx_strand_id
1 'polypeptide(L)'
;MASAVFSLLLCGLGSTAAHAGTGSDLYVDAGAAGCSDSGPGSQAEPFCQVQPAVDAATAGTTVHVARAAAYEPVTISALGTADDPVTVIGGDGTSANPATLLGTGTSAVTFSGARYVTMTGFVMDALGATAVTIADAQHVDLDTGRIRSVLPAGDTSPTVSVDGASSDVSLTQLNLELAQGRAFAAAAGARDITLADDTISTTGTGTGISAVGTDGIVMAADTLTTYCGNAVSLTGGTSGSLENTVIGQPGASVRCPTDDPGKIAVDAESAPKVTADYNAVNPSFGGRDYTWAGAAYSTSAAFHTGTGQGAHDLDQTNLTLTSAAVAEHSPLIDSGDATAPGEPATDQSGSARTDDPLVADSGNGGGHYDRGSREFQDPLRISRIDVPQRPYAGKPYTFSADLSDPWSSASDLTYAFDFGDGQTLKSATPTVTHTYTDLGSYRALVTATRANGTVLPSAGASVEVQPIVPLTETISCFAVPSAPLATTCDLGTVTSYYPAASGRTGFGDGTAAVLDAGGNQTLSHVYAAPGAYTVTRTVTDSAGRTATAAATVVVGSSYVPISPSRVLDTRDGTGAAKKKIGPGGVVRVKVVGLQNAPTAGVTAVILNVTDVNATSSSVITAYPDGAARPTASNLNFLAGRINPNLVTVPVSRAGYVDLHNAFGSVDLVADVEGYYFDKAYSDLTNTAPVDPVRVLDTRNGTGARQAMAGPGSLTSVTLPGASGTATHGALLHVTVTGGTGNGFLSVFCGSDYPPTASNLNYRAGQTVSNLVAVCVYDGVVRIYNSGASVHLIADLQALMTDDRAGTPRVDTTSPRGLPFVPSRPTRILDTRSGVGSPAGAVGANGTVALKVAGIGAVPAAARAVMVNLTGTGPTTSTYLTAYGEGPLPVASTLNLARGETRPALTLIPVDADGYIHIRNFSGSVHLVADLEGYFG
;
A
#
# COMPACT_ATOMS: atom_id res chain seq x y z
N MET A 1 -98.15 -48.73 -0.19
CA MET A 1 -98.15 -50.14 -0.67
C MET A 1 -96.73 -50.66 -0.54
N ALA A 2 -96.60 -51.89 -0.05
CA ALA A 2 -95.41 -52.75 0.12
C ALA A 2 -94.27 -52.54 -0.92
N SER A 3 -92.98 -52.83 -0.72
CA SER A 3 -92.15 -53.63 0.20
C SER A 3 -90.68 -53.19 -0.12
N ALA A 4 -89.71 -53.02 0.78
CA ALA A 4 -88.83 -54.04 1.40
C ALA A 4 -87.34 -53.56 1.32
N VAL A 5 -86.71 -53.52 2.51
CA VAL A 5 -85.32 -53.91 2.84
C VAL A 5 -84.13 -53.14 2.19
N PHE A 6 -83.40 -52.33 2.97
CA PHE A 6 -82.25 -52.73 3.82
C PHE A 6 -81.81 -51.52 4.66
N SER A 7 -81.72 -51.69 5.98
CA SER A 7 -81.19 -50.70 6.94
C SER A 7 -79.70 -50.97 7.17
N LEU A 8 -78.85 -49.94 7.24
CA LEU A 8 -78.02 -49.70 8.43
C LEU A 8 -77.34 -48.31 8.38
N LEU A 9 -77.14 -47.79 9.59
CA LEU A 9 -76.96 -46.39 9.98
C LEU A 9 -75.49 -45.93 9.93
N LEU A 10 -75.29 -44.64 9.62
CA LEU A 10 -74.09 -43.84 9.89
C LEU A 10 -73.77 -43.77 11.40
N CYS A 11 -72.49 -43.97 11.76
CA CYS A 11 -71.78 -43.17 12.77
C CYS A 11 -70.30 -43.57 12.87
N GLY A 12 -69.42 -42.59 13.04
CA GLY A 12 -68.10 -42.75 13.66
C GLY A 12 -66.99 -43.31 12.76
N LEU A 13 -66.20 -42.42 12.15
CA LEU A 13 -64.89 -42.77 11.60
C LEU A 13 -63.92 -43.03 12.77
N GLY A 14 -63.78 -44.31 13.12
CA GLY A 14 -62.76 -44.83 14.02
C GLY A 14 -62.32 -46.20 13.50
N SER A 15 -61.49 -46.19 12.45
CA SER A 15 -61.00 -47.41 11.81
C SER A 15 -59.85 -48.01 12.63
N THR A 16 -60.20 -49.04 13.39
CA THR A 16 -59.47 -50.30 13.63
C THR A 16 -57.99 -50.32 13.24
N ALA A 17 -57.13 -50.15 14.24
CA ALA A 17 -55.77 -50.68 14.23
C ALA A 17 -55.81 -52.18 14.58
N ALA A 18 -55.01 -52.95 13.85
CA ALA A 18 -54.73 -54.35 14.13
C ALA A 18 -54.01 -54.51 15.49
N HIS A 19 -54.22 -55.66 16.15
CA HIS A 19 -53.56 -56.03 17.41
C HIS A 19 -52.04 -56.23 17.25
N ALA A 20 -51.24 -55.62 18.13
CA ALA A 20 -50.13 -56.20 18.92
C ALA A 20 -49.15 -55.09 19.40
N GLY A 21 -48.75 -55.13 20.68
CA GLY A 21 -47.78 -54.21 21.32
C GLY A 21 -48.40 -53.31 22.39
N THR A 22 -48.39 -53.76 23.65
CA THR A 22 -48.90 -53.03 24.83
C THR A 22 -47.80 -52.27 25.58
N GLY A 23 -46.85 -51.65 24.86
CA GLY A 23 -45.83 -50.79 25.47
C GLY A 23 -46.36 -49.38 25.71
N SER A 24 -46.28 -48.87 26.94
CA SER A 24 -46.56 -47.47 27.25
C SER A 24 -45.26 -46.67 27.39
N ASP A 25 -45.12 -45.56 26.66
CA ASP A 25 -43.97 -44.65 26.80
C ASP A 25 -44.02 -43.89 28.13
N LEU A 26 -42.88 -43.82 28.81
CA LEU A 26 -42.66 -43.00 30.01
C LEU A 26 -41.60 -41.94 29.70
N TYR A 27 -41.71 -40.78 30.35
CA TYR A 27 -40.83 -39.64 30.13
C TYR A 27 -40.20 -39.18 31.45
N VAL A 28 -38.91 -38.84 31.40
CA VAL A 28 -38.15 -38.27 32.52
C VAL A 28 -37.54 -36.95 32.07
N ASP A 29 -37.78 -35.86 32.82
CA ASP A 29 -37.16 -34.55 32.54
C ASP A 29 -37.03 -33.73 33.83
N ALA A 30 -35.83 -33.71 34.41
CA ALA A 30 -35.52 -32.94 35.61
C ALA A 30 -35.62 -31.41 35.39
N GLY A 31 -35.60 -30.94 34.14
CA GLY A 31 -35.72 -29.52 33.78
C GLY A 31 -37.15 -29.06 33.51
N ALA A 32 -38.12 -29.99 33.40
CA ALA A 32 -39.51 -29.65 33.16
C ALA A 32 -40.14 -28.99 34.40
N ALA A 33 -40.75 -27.81 34.21
CA ALA A 33 -41.33 -27.00 35.29
C ALA A 33 -42.50 -27.66 36.07
N GLY A 34 -42.93 -28.85 35.67
CA GLY A 34 -44.00 -29.64 36.28
C GLY A 34 -43.71 -31.13 36.36
N CYS A 35 -42.45 -31.55 36.39
CA CYS A 35 -42.12 -32.97 36.59
C CYS A 35 -42.62 -33.47 37.96
N SER A 36 -42.95 -34.76 38.08
CA SER A 36 -43.41 -35.39 39.33
C SER A 36 -43.03 -36.86 39.40
N ASP A 37 -42.24 -37.24 40.43
CA ASP A 37 -41.85 -38.64 40.70
C ASP A 37 -42.99 -39.52 41.24
N SER A 38 -44.15 -38.93 41.49
CA SER A 38 -45.38 -39.62 41.88
C SER A 38 -46.50 -39.52 40.82
N GLY A 39 -46.21 -38.82 39.72
CA GLY A 39 -47.13 -38.58 38.61
C GLY A 39 -47.19 -39.75 37.63
N PRO A 40 -47.92 -39.60 36.51
CA PRO A 40 -48.13 -40.68 35.55
C PRO A 40 -46.94 -40.94 34.61
N GLY A 41 -45.91 -40.09 34.60
CA GLY A 41 -44.75 -40.24 33.70
C GLY A 41 -45.04 -39.95 32.23
N SER A 42 -46.10 -39.19 31.93
CA SER A 42 -46.47 -38.83 30.55
C SER A 42 -45.61 -37.67 30.03
N GLN A 43 -45.59 -37.42 28.71
CA GLN A 43 -44.83 -36.30 28.14
C GLN A 43 -45.25 -34.92 28.71
N ALA A 44 -46.51 -34.77 29.15
CA ALA A 44 -47.04 -33.54 29.75
C ALA A 44 -46.70 -33.39 31.24
N GLU A 45 -46.43 -34.49 31.92
CA GLU A 45 -46.06 -34.56 33.34
C GLU A 45 -45.02 -35.69 33.52
N PRO A 46 -43.75 -35.44 33.12
CA PRO A 46 -42.71 -36.46 33.17
C PRO A 46 -42.27 -36.72 34.61
N PHE A 47 -41.62 -37.86 34.86
CA PHE A 47 -40.89 -38.08 36.11
C PHE A 47 -39.71 -37.09 36.22
N CYS A 48 -39.32 -36.74 37.45
CA CYS A 48 -38.15 -35.89 37.68
C CYS A 48 -36.85 -36.69 37.74
N GLN A 49 -36.92 -37.96 38.16
CA GLN A 49 -35.78 -38.89 38.26
C GLN A 49 -36.00 -40.15 37.43
N VAL A 50 -34.91 -40.85 37.11
CA VAL A 50 -34.94 -42.08 36.30
C VAL A 50 -35.50 -43.26 37.09
N GLN A 51 -35.19 -43.36 38.40
CA GLN A 51 -35.61 -44.51 39.24
C GLN A 51 -37.14 -44.73 39.24
N PRO A 52 -38.00 -43.72 39.49
CA PRO A 52 -39.46 -43.93 39.46
C PRO A 52 -39.98 -44.41 38.10
N ALA A 53 -39.35 -43.98 37.01
CA ALA A 53 -39.74 -44.38 35.66
C ALA A 53 -39.42 -45.85 35.37
N VAL A 54 -38.23 -46.31 35.77
CA VAL A 54 -37.85 -47.73 35.60
C VAL A 54 -38.58 -48.64 36.59
N ASP A 55 -38.97 -48.15 37.77
CA ASP A 55 -39.83 -48.89 38.71
C ASP A 55 -41.27 -49.05 38.18
N ALA A 56 -41.74 -48.08 37.40
CA ALA A 56 -43.07 -48.08 36.79
C ALA A 56 -43.12 -48.84 35.45
N ALA A 57 -41.97 -49.15 34.85
CA ALA A 57 -41.88 -49.81 33.56
C ALA A 57 -42.35 -51.27 33.63
N THR A 58 -43.13 -51.69 32.64
CA THR A 58 -43.51 -53.08 32.41
C THR A 58 -42.96 -53.56 31.08
N ALA A 59 -43.09 -54.86 30.76
CA ALA A 59 -42.65 -55.39 29.46
C ALA A 59 -43.19 -54.55 28.29
N GLY A 60 -42.31 -54.15 27.38
CA GLY A 60 -42.59 -53.30 26.22
C GLY A 60 -42.54 -51.79 26.48
N THR A 61 -42.33 -51.35 27.73
CA THR A 61 -42.21 -49.92 28.06
C THR A 61 -40.92 -49.32 27.49
N THR A 62 -41.04 -48.14 26.85
CA THR A 62 -39.90 -47.28 26.51
C THR A 62 -39.85 -46.08 27.45
N VAL A 63 -38.72 -45.86 28.12
CA VAL A 63 -38.46 -44.73 29.01
C VAL A 63 -37.56 -43.72 28.30
N HIS A 64 -38.11 -42.56 27.94
CA HIS A 64 -37.38 -41.46 27.33
C HIS A 64 -36.86 -40.50 28.39
N VAL A 65 -35.54 -40.35 28.49
CA VAL A 65 -34.88 -39.50 29.48
C VAL A 65 -34.30 -38.27 28.80
N ALA A 66 -34.81 -37.10 29.16
CA ALA A 66 -34.32 -35.83 28.68
C ALA A 66 -32.95 -35.50 29.29
N ARG A 67 -32.22 -34.61 28.61
CA ARG A 67 -30.91 -34.10 29.07
C ARG A 67 -31.00 -33.48 30.47
N ALA A 68 -30.01 -33.78 31.31
CA ALA A 68 -29.78 -33.09 32.58
C ALA A 68 -28.30 -33.16 32.95
N ALA A 69 -27.83 -32.22 33.78
CA ALA A 69 -26.44 -32.19 34.22
C ALA A 69 -26.06 -33.44 35.04
N ALA A 70 -26.99 -33.98 35.82
CA ALA A 70 -26.86 -35.28 36.49
C ALA A 70 -28.24 -35.74 36.99
N TYR A 71 -28.52 -37.03 36.81
CA TYR A 71 -29.55 -37.80 37.50
C TYR A 71 -28.91 -38.64 38.61
N GLU A 72 -29.69 -38.97 39.63
CA GLU A 72 -29.27 -39.86 40.71
C GLU A 72 -29.02 -41.29 40.19
N PRO A 73 -28.17 -42.09 40.87
CA PRO A 73 -27.96 -43.49 40.53
C PRO A 73 -29.24 -44.31 40.43
N VAL A 74 -29.26 -45.28 39.51
CA VAL A 74 -30.42 -46.11 39.23
C VAL A 74 -30.14 -47.60 39.45
N THR A 75 -31.09 -48.29 40.08
CA THR A 75 -31.16 -49.75 40.15
C THR A 75 -32.30 -50.23 39.28
N ILE A 76 -31.98 -50.98 38.22
CA ILE A 76 -32.94 -51.53 37.28
C ILE A 76 -33.21 -52.98 37.67
N SER A 77 -34.45 -53.27 38.01
CA SER A 77 -34.96 -54.63 38.30
C SER A 77 -36.11 -55.03 37.37
N ALA A 78 -36.24 -54.31 36.26
CA ALA A 78 -37.32 -54.47 35.30
C ALA A 78 -37.32 -55.88 34.66
N LEU A 79 -38.53 -56.38 34.38
CA LEU A 79 -38.77 -57.70 33.81
C LEU A 79 -39.49 -57.55 32.47
N GLY A 80 -38.72 -57.35 31.40
CA GLY A 80 -39.18 -57.42 30.02
C GLY A 80 -39.32 -58.87 29.53
N THR A 81 -39.68 -59.02 28.26
CA THR A 81 -39.69 -60.31 27.56
C THR A 81 -38.97 -60.17 26.21
N ALA A 82 -38.67 -61.30 25.56
CA ALA A 82 -38.01 -61.29 24.24
C ALA A 82 -38.79 -60.51 23.18
N ASP A 83 -40.12 -60.57 23.20
CA ASP A 83 -40.97 -59.85 22.24
C ASP A 83 -41.23 -58.39 22.68
N ASP A 84 -41.15 -58.11 23.98
CA ASP A 84 -41.48 -56.83 24.60
C ASP A 84 -40.41 -56.44 25.65
N PRO A 85 -39.19 -56.04 25.22
CA PRO A 85 -38.14 -55.60 26.15
C PRO A 85 -38.50 -54.27 26.81
N VAL A 86 -37.83 -53.96 27.91
CA VAL A 86 -37.87 -52.61 28.50
C VAL A 86 -36.72 -51.80 27.93
N THR A 87 -37.02 -50.65 27.31
CA THR A 87 -36.00 -49.81 26.67
C THR A 87 -35.86 -48.49 27.41
N VAL A 88 -34.64 -48.07 27.73
CA VAL A 88 -34.35 -46.79 28.40
C VAL A 88 -33.43 -45.97 27.50
N ILE A 89 -33.84 -44.75 27.12
CA ILE A 89 -33.18 -43.93 26.10
C ILE A 89 -32.78 -42.58 26.70
N GLY A 90 -31.48 -42.27 26.73
CA GLY A 90 -30.90 -41.04 27.31
C GLY A 90 -30.48 -39.97 26.28
N GLY A 91 -30.70 -40.26 25.00
CA GLY A 91 -30.27 -39.45 23.86
C GLY A 91 -29.99 -40.32 22.64
N ASP A 92 -29.49 -39.73 21.57
CA ASP A 92 -29.03 -40.39 20.34
C ASP A 92 -27.55 -40.84 20.42
N GLY A 93 -26.96 -40.80 21.61
CA GLY A 93 -25.60 -41.28 21.88
C GLY A 93 -24.44 -40.52 21.21
N THR A 94 -24.73 -39.56 20.32
CA THR A 94 -23.76 -38.76 19.55
C THR A 94 -23.91 -37.24 19.75
N SER A 95 -24.95 -36.80 20.44
CA SER A 95 -25.18 -35.38 20.71
C SER A 95 -24.21 -34.80 21.76
N ALA A 96 -23.88 -33.51 21.59
CA ALA A 96 -23.02 -32.75 22.50
C ALA A 96 -23.59 -32.55 23.93
N ASN A 97 -24.70 -33.21 24.30
CA ASN A 97 -25.37 -33.09 25.62
C ASN A 97 -26.27 -34.32 25.96
N PRO A 98 -25.69 -35.47 26.37
CA PRO A 98 -26.42 -36.70 26.75
C PRO A 98 -27.01 -36.66 28.18
N ALA A 99 -27.96 -37.56 28.49
CA ALA A 99 -28.42 -37.79 29.87
C ALA A 99 -27.30 -38.44 30.71
N THR A 100 -27.00 -37.84 31.86
CA THR A 100 -25.87 -38.25 32.73
C THR A 100 -26.39 -38.84 34.04
N LEU A 101 -25.93 -40.05 34.41
CA LEU A 101 -26.14 -40.69 35.71
C LEU A 101 -24.82 -40.65 36.49
N LEU A 102 -24.87 -40.17 37.75
CA LEU A 102 -23.67 -39.97 38.57
C LEU A 102 -23.76 -40.70 39.91
N GLY A 103 -22.91 -41.71 40.11
CA GLY A 103 -22.69 -42.39 41.39
C GLY A 103 -21.53 -41.81 42.19
N THR A 104 -21.71 -41.64 43.51
CA THR A 104 -20.61 -41.28 44.43
C THR A 104 -20.51 -42.31 45.55
N GLY A 105 -19.44 -43.09 45.55
CA GLY A 105 -19.28 -44.26 46.43
C GLY A 105 -20.22 -45.44 46.11
N THR A 106 -20.99 -45.35 45.03
CA THR A 106 -21.92 -46.36 44.52
C THR A 106 -21.85 -46.44 43.01
N SER A 107 -22.39 -47.50 42.41
CA SER A 107 -22.59 -47.57 40.96
C SER A 107 -23.54 -46.50 40.47
N ALA A 108 -23.33 -46.04 39.24
CA ALA A 108 -24.26 -45.15 38.54
C ALA A 108 -25.48 -45.94 38.04
N VAL A 109 -25.26 -47.17 37.58
CA VAL A 109 -26.31 -48.11 37.17
C VAL A 109 -26.06 -49.48 37.80
N THR A 110 -27.12 -50.07 38.36
CA THR A 110 -27.11 -51.47 38.82
C THR A 110 -28.25 -52.24 38.19
N PHE A 111 -27.96 -53.26 37.40
CA PHE A 111 -28.93 -54.26 36.98
C PHE A 111 -28.98 -55.36 38.02
N SER A 112 -30.15 -55.56 38.63
CA SER A 112 -30.35 -56.51 39.73
C SER A 112 -31.59 -57.33 39.45
N GLY A 113 -31.43 -58.60 39.06
CA GLY A 113 -32.58 -59.44 38.68
C GLY A 113 -33.22 -59.05 37.33
N ALA A 114 -32.64 -58.11 36.60
CA ALA A 114 -33.24 -57.56 35.37
C ALA A 114 -33.32 -58.60 34.25
N ARG A 115 -34.36 -58.54 33.43
CA ARG A 115 -34.57 -59.43 32.27
C ARG A 115 -35.01 -58.62 31.05
N TYR A 116 -34.38 -58.83 29.89
CA TYR A 116 -34.72 -58.17 28.62
C TYR A 116 -34.79 -56.64 28.74
N VAL A 117 -33.64 -56.02 29.03
CA VAL A 117 -33.53 -54.57 29.20
C VAL A 117 -32.47 -54.00 28.26
N THR A 118 -32.85 -52.99 27.49
CA THR A 118 -31.93 -52.22 26.66
C THR A 118 -31.78 -50.81 27.23
N MET A 119 -30.55 -50.31 27.34
CA MET A 119 -30.26 -48.95 27.78
C MET A 119 -29.28 -48.29 26.81
N THR A 120 -29.69 -47.16 26.23
CA THR A 120 -28.91 -46.47 25.18
C THR A 120 -28.82 -44.96 25.33
N GLY A 121 -27.70 -44.37 24.92
CA GLY A 121 -27.50 -42.92 24.84
C GLY A 121 -27.16 -42.25 26.18
N PHE A 122 -26.52 -42.96 27.11
CA PHE A 122 -26.22 -42.45 28.46
C PHE A 122 -24.74 -42.18 28.72
N VAL A 123 -24.49 -41.19 29.58
CA VAL A 123 -23.24 -41.06 30.32
C VAL A 123 -23.41 -41.63 31.71
N MET A 124 -22.57 -42.59 32.10
CA MET A 124 -22.61 -43.28 33.38
C MET A 124 -21.28 -43.10 34.11
N ASP A 125 -21.24 -42.12 35.02
CA ASP A 125 -20.04 -41.78 35.78
C ASP A 125 -20.16 -42.30 37.23
N ALA A 126 -19.14 -42.98 37.75
CA ALA A 126 -19.03 -43.30 39.16
C ALA A 126 -17.71 -42.84 39.77
N LEU A 127 -17.80 -42.13 40.89
CA LEU A 127 -16.64 -41.69 41.68
C LEU A 127 -16.46 -42.63 42.87
N GLY A 128 -15.36 -43.39 42.89
CA GLY A 128 -15.00 -44.29 43.97
C GLY A 128 -15.67 -45.68 43.96
N ALA A 129 -16.30 -46.08 42.84
CA ALA A 129 -16.96 -47.37 42.69
C ALA A 129 -16.99 -47.85 41.23
N THR A 130 -17.35 -49.12 41.01
CA THR A 130 -17.75 -49.67 39.70
C THR A 130 -18.93 -48.88 39.14
N ALA A 131 -18.84 -48.38 37.91
CA ALA A 131 -19.87 -47.55 37.30
C ALA A 131 -21.14 -48.32 36.95
N VAL A 132 -20.99 -49.53 36.40
CA VAL A 132 -22.10 -50.40 36.04
C VAL A 132 -21.94 -51.78 36.66
N THR A 133 -22.92 -52.19 37.48
CA THR A 133 -22.96 -53.51 38.09
C THR A 133 -24.11 -54.33 37.50
N ILE A 134 -23.81 -55.52 36.98
CA ILE A 134 -24.78 -56.47 36.42
C ILE A 134 -24.77 -57.72 37.29
N ALA A 135 -25.84 -57.93 38.04
CA ALA A 135 -25.98 -58.98 39.04
C ALA A 135 -27.29 -59.76 38.88
N ASP A 136 -27.19 -61.09 38.76
CA ASP A 136 -28.32 -61.98 38.48
C ASP A 136 -29.22 -61.42 37.37
N ALA A 137 -28.66 -60.99 36.24
CA ALA A 137 -29.40 -60.36 35.14
C ALA A 137 -29.30 -61.17 33.85
N GLN A 138 -30.32 -61.10 32.98
CA GLN A 138 -30.27 -61.80 31.68
C GLN A 138 -30.84 -60.94 30.55
N HIS A 139 -30.29 -61.04 29.34
CA HIS A 139 -30.67 -60.20 28.20
C HIS A 139 -30.58 -58.70 28.54
N VAL A 140 -29.37 -58.24 28.85
CA VAL A 140 -29.09 -56.83 29.15
C VAL A 140 -28.22 -56.23 28.06
N ASP A 141 -28.76 -55.24 27.35
CA ASP A 141 -28.07 -54.55 26.27
C ASP A 141 -27.74 -53.12 26.68
N LEU A 142 -26.45 -52.79 26.71
CA LEU A 142 -25.93 -51.45 26.88
C LEU A 142 -25.36 -50.97 25.56
N ASP A 143 -26.04 -50.03 24.93
CA ASP A 143 -25.71 -49.60 23.57
C ASP A 143 -25.42 -48.09 23.55
N THR A 144 -24.41 -47.64 22.82
CA THR A 144 -24.08 -46.23 22.56
C THR A 144 -24.01 -45.34 23.82
N GLY A 145 -22.82 -44.95 24.26
CA GLY A 145 -22.70 -44.12 25.46
C GLY A 145 -21.29 -44.02 26.01
N ARG A 146 -21.15 -43.43 27.20
CA ARG A 146 -19.86 -43.31 27.89
C ARG A 146 -19.97 -43.83 29.31
N ILE A 147 -19.07 -44.72 29.71
CA ILE A 147 -19.01 -45.27 31.07
C ILE A 147 -17.65 -44.94 31.66
N ARG A 148 -17.63 -44.38 32.87
CA ARG A 148 -16.38 -44.00 33.53
C ARG A 148 -16.40 -44.26 35.03
N SER A 149 -15.36 -44.93 35.51
CA SER A 149 -15.06 -45.05 36.93
C SER A 149 -13.82 -44.24 37.31
N VAL A 150 -13.95 -43.38 38.31
CA VAL A 150 -12.84 -42.66 38.94
C VAL A 150 -12.52 -43.34 40.26
N LEU A 151 -11.65 -44.35 40.22
CA LEU A 151 -11.31 -45.16 41.39
C LEU A 151 -10.15 -44.55 42.20
N PRO A 152 -10.05 -44.83 43.53
CA PRO A 152 -8.90 -44.46 44.35
C PRO A 152 -7.63 -45.24 43.96
N ALA A 153 -6.46 -44.65 44.24
CA ALA A 153 -5.17 -45.26 43.92
C ALA A 153 -5.03 -46.71 44.45
N GLY A 154 -4.73 -47.65 43.55
CA GLY A 154 -4.53 -49.07 43.89
C GLY A 154 -5.82 -49.91 43.95
N ASP A 155 -6.98 -49.32 43.71
CA ASP A 155 -8.22 -50.07 43.53
C ASP A 155 -8.20 -50.80 42.17
N THR A 156 -8.60 -52.08 42.19
CA THR A 156 -8.59 -52.98 41.02
C THR A 156 -9.99 -53.37 40.56
N SER A 157 -11.01 -52.72 41.11
CA SER A 157 -12.40 -52.87 40.71
C SER A 157 -12.58 -52.55 39.23
N PRO A 158 -13.52 -53.21 38.55
CA PRO A 158 -13.80 -52.91 37.15
C PRO A 158 -14.69 -51.67 37.01
N THR A 159 -14.75 -51.10 35.80
CA THR A 159 -15.71 -50.04 35.44
C THR A 159 -17.08 -50.64 35.16
N VAL A 160 -17.11 -51.81 34.52
CA VAL A 160 -18.30 -52.66 34.36
C VAL A 160 -18.03 -54.05 34.95
N SER A 161 -18.91 -54.53 35.85
CA SER A 161 -18.84 -55.88 36.41
C SER A 161 -20.05 -56.73 36.07
N VAL A 162 -19.81 -57.97 35.65
CA VAL A 162 -20.83 -59.01 35.43
C VAL A 162 -20.59 -60.18 36.38
N ASP A 163 -21.60 -60.54 37.16
CA ASP A 163 -21.51 -61.65 38.10
C ASP A 163 -21.71 -63.03 37.44
N GLY A 164 -21.43 -64.09 38.20
CA GLY A 164 -21.52 -65.47 37.72
C GLY A 164 -22.94 -66.01 37.51
N ALA A 165 -23.98 -65.25 37.89
CA ALA A 165 -25.37 -65.63 37.73
C ALA A 165 -26.00 -65.02 36.46
N SER A 166 -25.30 -64.08 35.82
CA SER A 166 -25.80 -63.33 34.68
C SER A 166 -25.49 -63.99 33.33
N SER A 167 -26.37 -63.81 32.34
CA SER A 167 -26.19 -64.37 30.99
C SER A 167 -26.82 -63.53 29.89
N ASP A 168 -26.27 -63.55 28.67
CA ASP A 168 -26.74 -62.72 27.55
C ASP A 168 -26.66 -61.23 27.88
N VAL A 169 -25.43 -60.73 27.94
CA VAL A 169 -25.12 -59.33 28.24
C VAL A 169 -24.34 -58.75 27.09
N SER A 170 -24.87 -57.71 26.47
CA SER A 170 -24.25 -57.02 25.33
C SER A 170 -23.82 -55.61 25.71
N LEU A 171 -22.58 -55.26 25.40
CA LEU A 171 -22.04 -53.90 25.46
C LEU A 171 -21.62 -53.53 24.04
N THR A 172 -22.24 -52.50 23.47
CA THR A 172 -22.01 -52.10 22.08
C THR A 172 -21.84 -50.60 21.90
N GLN A 173 -20.89 -50.18 21.07
CA GLN A 173 -20.67 -48.77 20.71
C GLN A 173 -20.42 -47.86 21.94
N LEU A 174 -19.82 -48.39 23.01
CA LEU A 174 -19.55 -47.64 24.24
C LEU A 174 -18.15 -47.03 24.23
N ASN A 175 -17.98 -45.94 24.98
CA ASN A 175 -16.68 -45.39 25.36
C ASN A 175 -16.43 -45.66 26.85
N LEU A 176 -15.54 -46.60 27.16
CA LEU A 176 -15.14 -46.94 28.52
C LEU A 176 -13.84 -46.21 28.88
N GLU A 177 -13.94 -45.31 29.86
CA GLU A 177 -12.82 -44.49 30.33
C GLU A 177 -12.43 -44.89 31.75
N LEU A 178 -11.15 -45.21 31.97
CA LEU A 178 -10.64 -45.50 33.31
C LEU A 178 -9.22 -45.03 33.56
N ALA A 179 -8.95 -44.66 34.81
CA ALA A 179 -7.62 -44.29 35.28
C ALA A 179 -6.80 -45.46 35.84
N GLN A 180 -7.47 -46.43 36.45
CA GLN A 180 -6.88 -47.64 37.04
C GLN A 180 -7.99 -48.68 37.27
N GLY A 181 -7.60 -49.94 37.50
CA GLY A 181 -8.53 -51.06 37.60
C GLY A 181 -8.76 -51.77 36.27
N ARG A 182 -9.96 -52.32 36.08
CA ARG A 182 -10.37 -53.02 34.84
C ARG A 182 -11.44 -52.24 34.09
N ALA A 183 -11.45 -52.25 32.75
CA ALA A 183 -12.57 -51.68 32.01
C ALA A 183 -13.82 -52.56 32.19
N PHE A 184 -13.64 -53.87 31.97
CA PHE A 184 -14.70 -54.86 32.08
C PHE A 184 -14.20 -56.08 32.86
N ALA A 185 -15.07 -56.66 33.70
CA ALA A 185 -14.81 -57.94 34.34
C ALA A 185 -16.05 -58.84 34.40
N ALA A 186 -15.93 -60.07 33.90
CA ALA A 186 -16.92 -61.14 34.06
C ALA A 186 -16.41 -62.22 35.02
N ALA A 187 -17.27 -62.62 35.97
CA ALA A 187 -16.98 -63.63 36.97
C ALA A 187 -17.33 -65.06 36.51
N ALA A 188 -16.82 -66.06 37.24
CA ALA A 188 -17.05 -67.47 36.93
C ALA A 188 -18.53 -67.83 36.98
N GLY A 189 -19.03 -68.43 35.89
CA GLY A 189 -20.43 -68.79 35.72
C GLY A 189 -21.22 -67.88 34.77
N ALA A 190 -20.70 -66.67 34.48
CA ALA A 190 -21.29 -65.75 33.51
C ALA A 190 -21.29 -66.37 32.10
N ARG A 191 -22.30 -66.07 31.27
CA ARG A 191 -22.45 -66.69 29.94
C ARG A 191 -22.91 -65.71 28.87
N ASP A 192 -22.60 -66.00 27.61
CA ASP A 192 -23.11 -65.27 26.45
C ASP A 192 -22.87 -63.74 26.59
N ILE A 193 -21.60 -63.34 26.72
CA ILE A 193 -21.21 -61.94 26.89
C ILE A 193 -20.72 -61.41 25.55
N THR A 194 -21.27 -60.30 25.06
CA THR A 194 -20.82 -59.62 23.84
C THR A 194 -20.24 -58.26 24.17
N LEU A 195 -19.03 -57.98 23.70
CA LEU A 195 -18.41 -56.67 23.68
C LEU A 195 -18.14 -56.33 22.21
N ALA A 196 -18.69 -55.24 21.69
CA ALA A 196 -18.48 -54.92 20.28
C ALA A 196 -18.49 -53.42 19.94
N ASP A 197 -17.60 -53.01 19.03
CA ASP A 197 -17.39 -51.61 18.67
C ASP A 197 -17.11 -50.70 19.88
N ASP A 198 -16.57 -51.25 20.97
CA ASP A 198 -16.29 -50.46 22.16
C ASP A 198 -14.92 -49.80 22.04
N THR A 199 -14.83 -48.54 22.47
CA THR A 199 -13.55 -47.85 22.66
C THR A 199 -13.19 -47.88 24.13
N ILE A 200 -12.06 -48.50 24.46
CA ILE A 200 -11.59 -48.67 25.83
C ILE A 200 -10.27 -47.91 26.00
N SER A 201 -10.32 -46.83 26.78
CA SER A 201 -9.17 -45.96 27.02
C SER A 201 -8.69 -46.07 28.47
N THR A 202 -7.50 -46.64 28.68
CA THR A 202 -6.83 -46.66 29.98
C THR A 202 -5.80 -45.54 30.10
N THR A 203 -5.81 -44.78 31.21
CA THR A 203 -4.82 -43.73 31.49
C THR A 203 -3.75 -44.14 32.53
N GLY A 204 -3.74 -45.42 32.95
CA GLY A 204 -2.80 -46.00 33.95
C GLY A 204 -2.48 -47.49 33.70
N THR A 205 -1.89 -48.18 34.69
CA THR A 205 -1.38 -49.58 34.58
C THR A 205 -2.44 -50.67 34.78
N GLY A 206 -3.66 -50.46 34.31
CA GLY A 206 -4.79 -51.38 34.48
C GLY A 206 -4.93 -52.41 33.35
N THR A 207 -5.56 -53.55 33.64
CA THR A 207 -6.00 -54.53 32.62
C THR A 207 -7.22 -53.99 31.88
N GLY A 208 -7.35 -54.20 30.58
CA GLY A 208 -8.55 -53.77 29.83
C GLY A 208 -9.77 -54.64 30.19
N ILE A 209 -9.85 -55.83 29.62
CA ILE A 209 -10.95 -56.78 29.74
C ILE A 209 -10.48 -58.03 30.47
N SER A 210 -11.28 -58.55 31.39
CA SER A 210 -10.98 -59.77 32.15
C SER A 210 -12.21 -60.67 32.25
N ALA A 211 -12.05 -61.96 31.90
CA ALA A 211 -13.10 -62.96 32.08
C ALA A 211 -12.51 -64.22 32.71
N VAL A 212 -13.15 -64.70 33.78
CA VAL A 212 -12.69 -65.87 34.53
C VAL A 212 -13.81 -66.90 34.55
N GLY A 213 -13.61 -68.08 33.96
CA GLY A 213 -14.62 -69.15 33.94
C GLY A 213 -15.95 -68.76 33.31
N THR A 214 -15.90 -67.92 32.27
CA THR A 214 -17.06 -67.40 31.52
C THR A 214 -17.33 -68.29 30.30
N ASP A 215 -18.58 -68.65 30.04
CA ASP A 215 -18.96 -69.50 28.89
C ASP A 215 -19.52 -68.65 27.75
N GLY A 216 -18.77 -68.47 26.66
CA GLY A 216 -19.20 -67.71 25.50
C GLY A 216 -19.02 -66.20 25.67
N ILE A 217 -17.78 -65.71 25.79
CA ILE A 217 -17.47 -64.29 25.60
C ILE A 217 -17.09 -64.02 24.15
N VAL A 218 -17.72 -63.02 23.53
CA VAL A 218 -17.53 -62.59 22.15
C VAL A 218 -17.01 -61.16 22.17
N MET A 219 -15.92 -60.92 21.44
CA MET A 219 -15.32 -59.60 21.27
C MET A 219 -15.12 -59.31 19.79
N ALA A 220 -15.72 -58.22 19.29
CA ALA A 220 -15.71 -57.85 17.87
C ALA A 220 -15.51 -56.35 17.68
N ALA A 221 -14.55 -55.96 16.84
CA ALA A 221 -14.30 -54.55 16.50
C ALA A 221 -14.02 -53.63 17.69
N ASP A 222 -13.57 -54.15 18.84
CA ASP A 222 -13.19 -53.30 19.96
C ASP A 222 -11.86 -52.58 19.70
N THR A 223 -11.72 -51.35 20.21
CA THR A 223 -10.43 -50.63 20.21
C THR A 223 -9.97 -50.34 21.63
N LEU A 224 -8.89 -51.00 22.03
CA LEU A 224 -8.32 -50.90 23.36
C LEU A 224 -7.01 -50.14 23.34
N THR A 225 -6.83 -49.29 24.35
CA THR A 225 -5.57 -48.58 24.59
C THR A 225 -5.04 -48.94 25.97
N THR A 226 -3.93 -49.70 26.04
CA THR A 226 -3.31 -50.13 27.30
C THR A 226 -1.80 -49.93 27.34
N TYR A 227 -1.28 -49.35 28.43
CA TYR A 227 0.14 -49.07 28.60
C TYR A 227 0.97 -50.36 28.78
N CYS A 228 0.82 -51.03 29.93
CA CYS A 228 1.49 -52.30 30.28
C CYS A 228 0.47 -53.28 30.87
N GLY A 229 0.80 -54.56 30.91
CA GLY A 229 -0.12 -55.62 31.29
C GLY A 229 -1.07 -56.03 30.17
N ASN A 230 -2.00 -56.92 30.50
CA ASN A 230 -2.96 -57.48 29.55
C ASN A 230 -4.01 -56.44 29.14
N ALA A 231 -4.23 -56.27 27.84
CA ALA A 231 -5.44 -55.63 27.32
C ALA A 231 -6.64 -56.56 27.46
N VAL A 232 -6.46 -57.85 27.22
CA VAL A 232 -7.48 -58.90 27.36
C VAL A 232 -6.90 -60.07 28.14
N SER A 233 -7.63 -60.56 29.15
CA SER A 233 -7.24 -61.72 29.96
C SER A 233 -8.41 -62.70 30.14
N LEU A 234 -8.29 -63.89 29.57
CA LEU A 234 -9.29 -64.97 29.62
C LEU A 234 -8.70 -66.18 30.36
N THR A 235 -9.31 -66.55 31.49
CA THR A 235 -8.74 -67.56 32.40
C THR A 235 -9.80 -68.46 33.03
N GLY A 236 -9.40 -69.54 33.70
CA GLY A 236 -10.31 -70.39 34.47
C GLY A 236 -11.28 -71.22 33.63
N GLY A 237 -10.87 -71.58 32.41
CA GLY A 237 -11.65 -72.40 31.49
C GLY A 237 -12.69 -71.65 30.66
N THR A 238 -12.50 -70.33 30.49
CA THR A 238 -13.33 -69.45 29.67
C THR A 238 -13.40 -69.93 28.21
N SER A 239 -14.55 -69.76 27.54
CA SER A 239 -14.77 -70.05 26.11
C SER A 239 -15.21 -68.78 25.37
N GLY A 240 -14.90 -68.66 24.07
CA GLY A 240 -15.23 -67.44 23.33
C GLY A 240 -14.53 -67.20 22.00
N SER A 241 -14.71 -66.01 21.44
CA SER A 241 -14.01 -65.50 20.26
C SER A 241 -13.52 -64.07 20.46
N LEU A 242 -12.39 -63.75 19.82
CA LEU A 242 -11.78 -62.42 19.79
C LEU A 242 -11.42 -62.10 18.34
N GLU A 243 -12.19 -61.23 17.71
CA GLU A 243 -12.06 -60.88 16.29
C GLU A 243 -12.10 -59.37 16.08
N ASN A 244 -11.49 -58.89 14.98
CA ASN A 244 -11.43 -57.47 14.59
C ASN A 244 -10.91 -56.49 15.66
N THR A 245 -10.30 -56.99 16.73
CA THR A 245 -9.95 -56.16 17.88
C THR A 245 -8.62 -55.45 17.65
N VAL A 246 -8.60 -54.15 17.90
CA VAL A 246 -7.42 -53.30 17.79
C VAL A 246 -6.89 -52.96 19.17
N ILE A 247 -5.63 -53.29 19.43
CA ILE A 247 -4.95 -52.96 20.69
C ILE A 247 -3.78 -52.05 20.38
N GLY A 248 -3.88 -50.78 20.78
CA GLY A 248 -2.89 -49.73 20.50
C GLY A 248 -2.21 -49.16 21.75
N GLN A 249 -1.17 -48.35 21.53
CA GLN A 249 -0.48 -47.60 22.58
C GLN A 249 -1.00 -46.15 22.67
N PRO A 250 -1.19 -45.60 23.88
CA PRO A 250 -1.59 -44.21 24.09
C PRO A 250 -0.40 -43.25 23.90
N GLY A 251 -0.07 -42.91 22.65
CA GLY A 251 0.70 -41.71 22.22
C GLY A 251 2.03 -41.36 22.91
N ALA A 252 2.53 -42.14 23.87
CA ALA A 252 3.67 -41.82 24.72
C ALA A 252 4.59 -43.02 24.87
N SER A 253 5.89 -42.73 24.86
CA SER A 253 6.99 -43.68 24.94
C SER A 253 7.13 -44.37 26.31
N VAL A 254 6.13 -45.14 26.75
CA VAL A 254 6.17 -45.89 28.02
C VAL A 254 6.84 -47.25 27.83
N ARG A 255 7.96 -47.48 28.52
CA ARG A 255 8.67 -48.76 28.52
C ARG A 255 8.09 -49.69 29.60
N CYS A 256 7.52 -50.81 29.18
CA CYS A 256 7.03 -51.84 30.09
C CYS A 256 8.17 -52.73 30.65
N PRO A 257 7.96 -53.38 31.81
CA PRO A 257 8.89 -54.37 32.34
C PRO A 257 9.20 -55.50 31.35
N THR A 258 10.38 -56.14 31.46
CA THR A 258 10.78 -57.22 30.54
C THR A 258 9.96 -58.50 30.69
N ASP A 259 9.23 -58.62 31.80
CA ASP A 259 8.30 -59.69 32.15
C ASP A 259 6.82 -59.32 31.89
N ASP A 260 6.56 -58.21 31.18
CA ASP A 260 5.20 -57.82 30.80
C ASP A 260 4.51 -58.97 30.03
N PRO A 261 3.28 -59.35 30.42
CA PRO A 261 2.57 -60.41 29.72
C PRO A 261 2.12 -59.95 28.32
N GLY A 262 1.72 -60.89 27.47
CA GLY A 262 1.11 -60.57 26.19
C GLY A 262 -0.15 -59.71 26.35
N LYS A 263 -0.39 -58.81 25.39
CA LYS A 263 -1.58 -57.95 25.41
C LYS A 263 -2.87 -58.76 25.40
N ILE A 264 -2.89 -59.89 24.72
CA ILE A 264 -3.95 -60.88 24.83
C ILE A 264 -3.38 -62.08 25.59
N ALA A 265 -3.95 -62.39 26.76
CA ALA A 265 -3.57 -63.54 27.56
C ALA A 265 -4.70 -64.54 27.73
N VAL A 266 -4.45 -65.78 27.35
CA VAL A 266 -5.38 -66.91 27.51
C VAL A 266 -4.65 -68.04 28.22
N ASP A 267 -5.18 -68.49 29.36
CA ASP A 267 -4.57 -69.57 30.14
C ASP A 267 -4.75 -70.96 29.48
N ALA A 268 -4.07 -71.96 30.03
CA ALA A 268 -4.06 -73.31 29.45
C ALA A 268 -5.44 -74.00 29.46
N GLU A 269 -6.30 -73.66 30.42
CA GLU A 269 -7.65 -74.23 30.52
C GLU A 269 -8.62 -73.60 29.51
N SER A 270 -8.43 -72.32 29.18
CA SER A 270 -9.29 -71.56 28.27
C SER A 270 -8.83 -71.69 26.80
N ALA A 271 -7.53 -71.87 26.56
CA ALA A 271 -6.93 -71.95 25.22
C ALA A 271 -7.64 -72.87 24.20
N PRO A 272 -8.12 -74.09 24.54
CA PRO A 272 -8.81 -74.94 23.55
C PRO A 272 -10.25 -74.52 23.26
N LYS A 273 -10.79 -73.51 23.96
CA LYS A 273 -12.18 -73.05 23.86
C LYS A 273 -12.30 -71.59 23.37
N VAL A 274 -11.16 -70.93 23.15
CA VAL A 274 -11.10 -69.55 22.66
C VAL A 274 -10.53 -69.56 21.25
N THR A 275 -11.16 -68.80 20.36
CA THR A 275 -10.67 -68.50 19.01
C THR A 275 -10.20 -67.06 18.94
N ALA A 276 -9.14 -66.81 18.16
CA ALA A 276 -8.62 -65.46 17.96
C ALA A 276 -8.14 -65.35 16.51
N ASP A 277 -8.68 -64.39 15.76
CA ASP A 277 -8.24 -64.06 14.40
C ASP A 277 -8.58 -62.62 14.05
N TYR A 278 -8.04 -62.08 12.95
CA TYR A 278 -8.31 -60.71 12.49
C TYR A 278 -8.00 -59.59 13.50
N ASN A 279 -7.18 -59.86 14.52
CA ASN A 279 -6.80 -58.86 15.52
C ASN A 279 -5.61 -58.02 15.06
N ALA A 280 -5.48 -56.80 15.56
CA ALA A 280 -4.31 -55.95 15.34
C ALA A 280 -3.72 -55.54 16.69
N VAL A 281 -2.54 -56.09 17.02
CA VAL A 281 -1.96 -55.95 18.36
C VAL A 281 -0.65 -55.18 18.29
N ASN A 282 -0.59 -54.05 18.99
CA ASN A 282 0.57 -53.14 19.01
C ASN A 282 1.03 -52.85 20.45
N PRO A 283 1.87 -53.72 21.04
CA PRO A 283 2.40 -53.50 22.37
C PRO A 283 3.51 -52.44 22.40
N SER A 284 3.61 -51.71 23.51
CA SER A 284 4.70 -50.74 23.74
C SER A 284 6.10 -51.39 23.70
N PHE A 285 7.06 -50.79 22.99
CA PHE A 285 8.50 -51.13 22.97
C PHE A 285 8.88 -52.62 22.85
N GLY A 286 8.36 -53.35 21.86
CA GLY A 286 8.74 -54.74 21.62
C GLY A 286 8.25 -55.69 22.73
N GLY A 287 7.14 -55.32 23.38
CA GLY A 287 6.36 -56.19 24.24
C GLY A 287 5.78 -57.39 23.47
N ARG A 288 4.97 -58.19 24.14
CA ARG A 288 4.41 -59.42 23.57
C ARG A 288 2.98 -59.16 23.09
N ASP A 289 2.64 -59.71 21.93
CA ASP A 289 1.27 -59.67 21.42
C ASP A 289 0.40 -60.63 22.22
N TYR A 290 0.87 -61.87 22.39
CA TYR A 290 0.10 -62.95 23.00
C TYR A 290 0.85 -63.67 24.12
N THR A 291 0.10 -64.05 25.16
CA THR A 291 0.45 -65.15 26.07
C THR A 291 -0.65 -66.21 25.95
N TRP A 292 -0.35 -67.38 25.37
CA TRP A 292 -1.35 -68.40 25.09
C TRP A 292 -0.93 -69.75 25.67
N ALA A 293 -1.80 -70.35 26.49
CA ALA A 293 -1.55 -71.63 27.17
C ALA A 293 -0.21 -71.69 27.94
N GLY A 294 0.22 -70.55 28.50
CA GLY A 294 1.50 -70.41 29.22
C GLY A 294 2.73 -70.14 28.35
N ALA A 295 2.60 -70.14 27.03
CA ALA A 295 3.65 -69.73 26.09
C ALA A 295 3.51 -68.25 25.69
N ALA A 296 4.63 -67.57 25.48
CA ALA A 296 4.65 -66.17 25.06
C ALA A 296 5.01 -66.04 23.58
N TYR A 297 4.31 -65.18 22.86
CA TYR A 297 4.51 -64.90 21.44
C TYR A 297 4.65 -63.39 21.24
N SER A 298 5.79 -62.98 20.69
CA SER A 298 6.11 -61.56 20.47
C SER A 298 5.58 -60.99 19.16
N THR A 299 5.03 -61.83 18.28
CA THR A 299 4.48 -61.43 16.98
C THR A 299 3.28 -62.31 16.63
N SER A 300 2.34 -61.79 15.84
CA SER A 300 1.22 -62.57 15.29
C SER A 300 1.68 -63.80 14.49
N ALA A 301 2.74 -63.67 13.69
CA ALA A 301 3.31 -64.79 12.93
C ALA A 301 3.85 -65.92 13.83
N ALA A 302 4.47 -65.57 14.95
CA ALA A 302 4.94 -66.56 15.93
C ALA A 302 3.76 -67.22 16.65
N PHE A 303 2.71 -66.45 16.96
CA PHE A 303 1.48 -66.96 17.54
C PHE A 303 0.83 -67.98 16.59
N HIS A 304 0.61 -67.62 15.33
CA HIS A 304 0.03 -68.52 14.33
C HIS A 304 0.81 -69.82 14.16
N THR A 305 2.15 -69.71 14.05
CA THR A 305 3.00 -70.91 13.93
C THR A 305 2.92 -71.81 15.16
N GLY A 306 2.76 -71.23 16.35
CA GLY A 306 2.74 -71.96 17.63
C GLY A 306 1.39 -72.56 18.00
N THR A 307 0.28 -71.96 17.56
CA THR A 307 -1.07 -72.31 18.02
C THR A 307 -2.05 -72.68 16.89
N GLY A 308 -1.77 -72.26 15.65
CA GLY A 308 -2.69 -72.35 14.51
C GLY A 308 -3.79 -71.28 14.49
N GLN A 309 -3.86 -70.41 15.50
CA GLN A 309 -4.80 -69.27 15.57
C GLN A 309 -4.23 -68.04 14.85
N GLY A 310 -4.97 -66.94 14.72
CA GLY A 310 -4.43 -65.63 14.29
C GLY A 310 -3.83 -65.61 12.90
N ALA A 311 -4.39 -66.36 11.95
CA ALA A 311 -3.85 -66.44 10.58
C ALA A 311 -3.87 -65.08 9.85
N HIS A 312 -4.82 -64.21 10.22
CA HIS A 312 -5.04 -62.89 9.66
C HIS A 312 -4.68 -61.76 10.65
N ASP A 313 -4.03 -62.09 11.77
CA ASP A 313 -3.63 -61.11 12.77
C ASP A 313 -2.49 -60.21 12.26
N LEU A 314 -2.61 -58.90 12.49
CA LEU A 314 -1.61 -57.91 12.11
C LEU A 314 -0.62 -57.66 13.27
N ASP A 315 0.64 -58.03 13.04
CA ASP A 315 1.79 -57.65 13.89
C ASP A 315 2.27 -56.23 13.53
N GLN A 316 2.46 -55.41 14.55
CA GLN A 316 2.55 -53.96 14.42
C GLN A 316 3.92 -53.38 14.78
N THR A 317 4.99 -54.18 14.82
CA THR A 317 6.36 -53.70 15.09
C THR A 317 6.85 -52.51 14.23
N ASN A 318 6.13 -52.09 13.17
CA ASN A 318 6.43 -50.92 12.33
C ASN A 318 5.24 -49.97 12.01
N LEU A 319 4.12 -50.03 12.74
CA LEU A 319 2.94 -49.17 12.49
C LEU A 319 2.60 -48.34 13.74
N THR A 320 2.39 -47.03 13.59
CA THR A 320 1.97 -46.16 14.70
C THR A 320 0.45 -46.04 14.69
N LEU A 321 -0.24 -47.04 15.25
CA LEU A 321 -1.67 -46.91 15.53
C LEU A 321 -1.86 -46.06 16.78
N THR A 322 -2.29 -44.81 16.60
CA THR A 322 -2.91 -44.05 17.68
C THR A 322 -4.40 -44.31 17.61
N SER A 323 -4.98 -44.81 18.70
CA SER A 323 -6.35 -45.34 18.84
C SER A 323 -7.50 -44.34 18.60
N ALA A 324 -7.26 -43.23 17.91
CA ALA A 324 -8.23 -42.17 17.71
C ALA A 324 -8.43 -41.71 16.25
N ALA A 325 -7.57 -42.10 15.31
CA ALA A 325 -7.79 -41.83 13.89
C ALA A 325 -7.01 -42.81 13.02
N VAL A 326 -7.73 -43.63 12.27
CA VAL A 326 -7.15 -44.43 11.19
C VAL A 326 -6.79 -43.47 10.07
N ALA A 327 -5.51 -43.40 9.71
CA ALA A 327 -5.09 -42.60 8.57
C ALA A 327 -5.41 -43.34 7.27
N GLU A 328 -5.74 -42.59 6.22
CA GLU A 328 -5.84 -43.06 4.84
C GLU A 328 -4.71 -44.06 4.48
N HIS A 329 -5.04 -45.19 3.85
CA HIS A 329 -4.18 -46.34 3.56
C HIS A 329 -3.65 -47.13 4.79
N SER A 330 -4.24 -46.95 5.97
CA SER A 330 -3.93 -47.81 7.11
C SER A 330 -4.30 -49.26 6.83
N PRO A 331 -3.51 -50.25 7.33
CA PRO A 331 -3.86 -51.66 7.20
C PRO A 331 -5.04 -52.10 8.08
N LEU A 332 -5.59 -51.21 8.91
CA LEU A 332 -6.85 -51.45 9.61
C LEU A 332 -8.07 -51.24 8.72
N ILE A 333 -7.90 -50.50 7.61
CA ILE A 333 -9.00 -50.17 6.68
C ILE A 333 -9.32 -51.40 5.83
N ASP A 334 -10.61 -51.69 5.64
CA ASP A 334 -11.14 -52.78 4.81
C ASP A 334 -10.50 -54.16 5.07
N SER A 335 -10.11 -54.42 6.32
CA SER A 335 -9.33 -55.61 6.69
C SER A 335 -9.95 -56.45 7.80
N GLY A 336 -11.13 -56.08 8.30
CA GLY A 336 -11.90 -56.79 9.30
C GLY A 336 -12.75 -57.92 8.73
N ASP A 337 -13.00 -58.96 9.51
CA ASP A 337 -13.95 -60.01 9.21
C ASP A 337 -15.38 -59.50 9.43
N ALA A 338 -16.12 -59.21 8.36
CA ALA A 338 -17.52 -58.77 8.44
C ALA A 338 -18.48 -59.87 8.93
N THR A 339 -17.99 -61.12 9.08
CA THR A 339 -18.74 -62.25 9.64
C THR A 339 -18.35 -62.59 11.07
N ALA A 340 -17.49 -61.78 11.70
CA ALA A 340 -17.10 -61.95 13.09
C ALA A 340 -18.33 -62.02 14.01
N PRO A 341 -18.39 -63.00 14.93
CA PRO A 341 -19.49 -63.06 15.89
C PRO A 341 -19.57 -61.74 16.68
N GLY A 342 -20.75 -61.13 16.75
CA GLY A 342 -20.96 -59.87 17.48
C GLY A 342 -20.68 -58.58 16.69
N GLU A 343 -20.20 -58.67 15.45
CA GLU A 343 -19.87 -57.50 14.62
C GLU A 343 -21.12 -56.63 14.28
N PRO A 344 -21.16 -55.34 14.66
CA PRO A 344 -22.29 -54.46 14.39
C PRO A 344 -22.33 -53.95 12.94
N ALA A 345 -23.51 -53.48 12.51
CA ALA A 345 -23.70 -52.89 11.18
C ALA A 345 -23.20 -51.43 11.05
N THR A 346 -22.87 -50.79 12.18
CA THR A 346 -22.37 -49.41 12.25
C THR A 346 -21.28 -49.32 13.29
N ASP A 347 -20.30 -48.45 13.07
CA ASP A 347 -19.22 -48.20 14.02
C ASP A 347 -19.71 -47.50 15.31
N GLN A 348 -18.81 -47.23 16.25
CA GLN A 348 -19.12 -46.55 17.50
C GLN A 348 -19.68 -45.11 17.35
N SER A 349 -19.52 -44.48 16.18
CA SER A 349 -20.12 -43.16 15.87
C SER A 349 -21.53 -43.29 15.28
N GLY A 350 -22.03 -44.51 15.07
CA GLY A 350 -23.23 -44.77 14.28
C GLY A 350 -23.02 -44.63 12.77
N SER A 351 -21.77 -44.60 12.30
CA SER A 351 -21.44 -44.53 10.87
C SER A 351 -21.62 -45.90 10.24
N ALA A 352 -22.22 -45.95 9.06
CA ALA A 352 -22.31 -47.19 8.31
C ALA A 352 -20.92 -47.65 7.87
N ARG A 353 -20.72 -48.97 7.86
CA ARG A 353 -19.54 -49.60 7.28
C ARG A 353 -19.44 -49.24 5.80
N THR A 354 -18.31 -48.69 5.37
CA THR A 354 -18.12 -48.01 4.09
C THR A 354 -16.76 -48.35 3.50
N ASP A 355 -16.80 -48.95 2.32
CA ASP A 355 -15.65 -49.27 1.47
C ASP A 355 -14.79 -48.04 1.13
N ASP A 356 -13.50 -48.11 1.49
CA ASP A 356 -12.49 -47.18 1.01
C ASP A 356 -11.98 -47.62 -0.37
N PRO A 357 -12.33 -46.90 -1.46
CA PRO A 357 -11.99 -47.30 -2.81
C PRO A 357 -10.48 -47.31 -3.11
N LEU A 358 -9.63 -46.81 -2.20
CA LEU A 358 -8.18 -46.77 -2.34
C LEU A 358 -7.47 -47.92 -1.62
N VAL A 359 -8.18 -48.62 -0.73
CA VAL A 359 -7.68 -49.79 -0.01
C VAL A 359 -8.31 -51.05 -0.63
N ALA A 360 -7.67 -52.20 -0.45
CA ALA A 360 -8.18 -53.44 -0.99
C ALA A 360 -8.84 -54.24 0.13
N ASP A 361 -10.09 -54.67 -0.11
CA ASP A 361 -10.81 -55.59 0.75
C ASP A 361 -9.99 -56.84 1.04
N SER A 362 -9.47 -56.91 2.26
CA SER A 362 -8.69 -58.03 2.79
C SER A 362 -9.42 -58.77 3.91
N GLY A 363 -10.57 -58.22 4.33
CA GLY A 363 -11.54 -58.83 5.22
C GLY A 363 -12.23 -60.07 4.67
N ASN A 364 -12.82 -60.87 5.56
CA ASN A 364 -13.66 -62.01 5.20
C ASN A 364 -15.14 -61.57 5.04
N GLY A 365 -15.96 -62.38 4.35
CA GLY A 365 -17.39 -62.11 4.15
C GLY A 365 -17.75 -61.08 3.07
N GLY A 366 -16.78 -60.63 2.28
CA GLY A 366 -16.93 -59.46 1.39
C GLY A 366 -16.69 -58.13 2.12
N GLY A 367 -16.03 -58.19 3.28
CA GLY A 367 -15.91 -57.11 4.25
C GLY A 367 -14.91 -56.03 3.88
N HIS A 368 -15.47 -54.85 3.63
CA HIS A 368 -14.84 -53.54 3.71
C HIS A 368 -14.99 -52.97 5.14
N TYR A 369 -15.02 -53.85 6.14
CA TYR A 369 -15.16 -53.42 7.53
C TYR A 369 -13.77 -53.09 8.04
N ASP A 370 -13.66 -52.00 8.77
CA ASP A 370 -12.43 -51.67 9.45
C ASP A 370 -12.26 -52.51 10.71
N ARG A 371 -11.01 -52.83 11.05
CA ARG A 371 -10.70 -53.39 12.37
C ARG A 371 -10.80 -52.28 13.42
N GLY A 372 -11.47 -52.58 14.52
CA GLY A 372 -11.65 -51.65 15.64
C GLY A 372 -12.94 -50.84 15.54
N SER A 373 -13.14 -49.95 16.51
CA SER A 373 -14.46 -49.40 16.85
C SER A 373 -14.91 -48.25 15.94
N ARG A 374 -14.11 -47.96 14.91
CA ARG A 374 -14.24 -46.79 14.04
C ARG A 374 -14.14 -47.23 12.60
N GLU A 375 -15.05 -46.74 11.79
CA GLU A 375 -14.99 -46.86 10.35
C GLU A 375 -14.35 -45.61 9.75
N PHE A 376 -13.42 -45.78 8.83
CA PHE A 376 -12.89 -44.70 8.01
C PHE A 376 -13.97 -44.26 7.00
N GLN A 377 -14.29 -42.97 7.00
CA GLN A 377 -15.36 -42.38 6.19
C GLN A 377 -14.78 -41.45 5.12
N ASP A 378 -15.57 -41.13 4.08
CA ASP A 378 -15.18 -40.21 3.00
C ASP A 378 -14.59 -38.89 3.56
N PRO A 379 -13.27 -38.68 3.42
CA PRO A 379 -12.59 -37.55 4.04
C PRO A 379 -12.71 -36.25 3.20
N LEU A 380 -13.64 -36.20 2.23
CA LEU A 380 -13.97 -35.04 1.42
C LEU A 380 -14.24 -33.80 2.28
N ARG A 381 -13.39 -32.79 2.10
CA ARG A 381 -13.53 -31.49 2.77
C ARG A 381 -13.00 -30.35 1.92
N ILE A 382 -13.41 -29.12 2.25
CA ILE A 382 -12.75 -27.92 1.77
C ILE A 382 -11.52 -27.68 2.66
N SER A 383 -10.32 -27.81 2.09
CA SER A 383 -9.05 -27.60 2.81
C SER A 383 -8.82 -26.13 3.12
N ARG A 384 -9.09 -25.24 2.16
CA ARG A 384 -8.96 -23.78 2.32
C ARG A 384 -9.69 -23.03 1.20
N ILE A 385 -9.79 -21.72 1.37
CA ILE A 385 -10.09 -20.77 0.30
C ILE A 385 -8.83 -19.98 -0.05
N ASP A 386 -8.46 -19.98 -1.33
CA ASP A 386 -7.42 -19.10 -1.85
C ASP A 386 -8.04 -17.74 -2.20
N VAL A 387 -7.50 -16.69 -1.58
CA VAL A 387 -7.97 -15.30 -1.72
C VAL A 387 -6.87 -14.41 -2.29
N PRO A 388 -7.23 -13.36 -3.05
CA PRO A 388 -6.26 -12.39 -3.54
C PRO A 388 -5.51 -11.73 -2.38
N GLN A 389 -4.19 -11.64 -2.49
CA GLN A 389 -3.36 -10.95 -1.51
C GLN A 389 -3.41 -9.44 -1.80
N ARG A 390 -4.01 -8.66 -0.89
CA ARG A 390 -4.17 -7.19 -0.99
C ARG A 390 -4.88 -6.71 -2.28
N PRO A 391 -6.15 -7.10 -2.50
CA PRO A 391 -6.92 -6.63 -3.66
C PRO A 391 -7.17 -5.13 -3.62
N TYR A 392 -7.37 -4.49 -4.78
CA TYR A 392 -7.74 -3.09 -4.90
C TYR A 392 -9.22 -2.92 -5.16
N ALA A 393 -9.81 -1.85 -4.61
CA ALA A 393 -11.20 -1.50 -4.87
C ALA A 393 -11.47 -1.32 -6.38
N GLY A 394 -12.56 -1.89 -6.87
CA GLY A 394 -13.02 -1.80 -8.26
C GLY A 394 -12.34 -2.75 -9.25
N LYS A 395 -11.54 -3.73 -8.78
CA LYS A 395 -10.94 -4.78 -9.63
C LYS A 395 -11.51 -6.17 -9.38
N PRO A 396 -11.74 -6.97 -10.45
CA PRO A 396 -12.15 -8.35 -10.32
C PRO A 396 -10.97 -9.25 -9.93
N TYR A 397 -11.20 -10.12 -8.96
CA TYR A 397 -10.25 -11.13 -8.50
C TYR A 397 -10.91 -12.50 -8.45
N THR A 398 -10.14 -13.53 -8.77
CA THR A 398 -10.60 -14.93 -8.67
C THR A 398 -10.38 -15.46 -7.26
N PHE A 399 -11.41 -16.10 -6.74
CA PHE A 399 -11.40 -16.88 -5.50
C PHE A 399 -11.52 -18.35 -5.88
N SER A 400 -10.78 -19.20 -5.18
CA SER A 400 -10.87 -20.66 -5.39
C SER A 400 -10.97 -21.42 -4.08
N ALA A 401 -11.80 -22.46 -4.07
CA ALA A 401 -11.84 -23.44 -3.01
C ALA A 401 -10.86 -24.57 -3.34
N ASP A 402 -10.01 -24.91 -2.38
CA ASP A 402 -9.13 -26.06 -2.47
C ASP A 402 -9.81 -27.24 -1.78
N LEU A 403 -9.97 -28.34 -2.48
CA LEU A 403 -10.61 -29.55 -1.99
C LEU A 403 -9.56 -30.59 -1.64
N SER A 404 -9.76 -31.27 -0.52
CA SER A 404 -9.08 -32.54 -0.24
C SER A 404 -10.10 -33.64 -0.36
N ASP A 405 -9.89 -34.51 -1.34
CA ASP A 405 -10.73 -35.66 -1.61
C ASP A 405 -9.87 -36.79 -2.20
N PRO A 406 -9.25 -37.64 -1.36
CA PRO A 406 -8.48 -38.77 -1.82
C PRO A 406 -9.36 -39.78 -2.57
N TRP A 407 -10.62 -39.98 -2.16
CA TRP A 407 -11.55 -40.94 -2.77
C TRP A 407 -12.08 -40.50 -4.15
N SER A 408 -11.84 -39.24 -4.54
CA SER A 408 -12.23 -38.65 -5.83
C SER A 408 -13.75 -38.62 -6.09
N SER A 409 -14.56 -38.56 -5.03
CA SER A 409 -16.02 -38.48 -5.05
C SER A 409 -16.57 -37.07 -5.39
N ALA A 410 -15.73 -36.04 -5.49
CA ALA A 410 -16.06 -34.61 -5.60
C ALA A 410 -16.79 -34.16 -6.90
N SER A 411 -17.27 -35.08 -7.73
CA SER A 411 -17.80 -34.75 -9.07
C SER A 411 -19.15 -34.00 -9.07
N ASP A 412 -19.87 -33.94 -7.94
CA ASP A 412 -21.23 -33.36 -7.84
C ASP A 412 -21.36 -32.31 -6.71
N LEU A 413 -20.44 -31.34 -6.64
CA LEU A 413 -20.48 -30.27 -5.64
C LEU A 413 -20.99 -28.94 -6.21
N THR A 414 -21.86 -28.27 -5.43
CA THR A 414 -22.21 -26.85 -5.64
C THR A 414 -21.55 -26.00 -4.56
N TYR A 415 -20.88 -24.93 -4.97
CA TYR A 415 -20.18 -24.01 -4.08
C TYR A 415 -21.00 -22.74 -3.86
N ALA A 416 -20.95 -22.20 -2.65
CA ALA A 416 -21.39 -20.84 -2.35
C ALA A 416 -20.26 -20.07 -1.67
N PHE A 417 -19.85 -18.97 -2.31
CA PHE A 417 -18.83 -18.04 -1.83
C PHE A 417 -19.50 -16.78 -1.29
N ASP A 418 -19.32 -16.50 0.00
CA ASP A 418 -19.73 -15.25 0.65
C ASP A 418 -18.48 -14.38 0.82
N PHE A 419 -18.48 -13.17 0.29
CA PHE A 419 -17.30 -12.30 0.29
C PHE A 419 -17.20 -11.40 1.53
N GLY A 420 -18.20 -11.44 2.42
CA GLY A 420 -18.27 -10.62 3.64
C GLY A 420 -18.67 -9.17 3.41
N ASP A 421 -18.92 -8.76 2.16
CA ASP A 421 -19.41 -7.43 1.75
C ASP A 421 -20.93 -7.42 1.48
N GLY A 422 -21.63 -8.49 1.86
CA GLY A 422 -23.06 -8.69 1.62
C GLY A 422 -23.38 -9.35 0.27
N GLN A 423 -22.37 -9.65 -0.57
CA GLN A 423 -22.56 -10.43 -1.79
C GLN A 423 -22.19 -11.90 -1.60
N THR A 424 -22.98 -12.77 -2.22
CA THR A 424 -22.75 -14.21 -2.26
C THR A 424 -22.93 -14.71 -3.68
N LEU A 425 -21.99 -15.52 -4.18
CA LEU A 425 -22.04 -16.14 -5.50
C LEU A 425 -22.06 -17.66 -5.39
N LYS A 426 -22.91 -18.29 -6.20
CA LYS A 426 -22.96 -19.75 -6.35
C LYS A 426 -22.23 -20.19 -7.62
N SER A 427 -21.54 -21.31 -7.55
CA SER A 427 -20.83 -21.89 -8.70
C SER A 427 -20.90 -23.41 -8.68
N ALA A 428 -20.92 -24.03 -9.87
CA ALA A 428 -20.74 -25.47 -10.02
C ALA A 428 -19.25 -25.87 -10.09
N THR A 429 -18.34 -24.88 -10.17
CA THR A 429 -16.89 -25.09 -10.11
C THR A 429 -16.34 -24.48 -8.82
N PRO A 430 -15.18 -24.94 -8.33
CA PRO A 430 -14.57 -24.41 -7.11
C PRO A 430 -13.98 -23.00 -7.29
N THR A 431 -14.43 -22.21 -8.27
CA THR A 431 -13.88 -20.90 -8.59
C THR A 431 -14.98 -19.88 -8.89
N VAL A 432 -14.80 -18.63 -8.45
CA VAL A 432 -15.65 -17.47 -8.77
C VAL A 432 -14.81 -16.21 -8.90
N THR A 433 -15.31 -15.21 -9.63
CA THR A 433 -14.69 -13.89 -9.71
C THR A 433 -15.54 -12.86 -8.99
N HIS A 434 -14.92 -12.05 -8.13
CA HIS A 434 -15.60 -11.01 -7.33
C HIS A 434 -14.84 -9.68 -7.36
N THR A 435 -15.56 -8.57 -7.18
CA THR A 435 -15.00 -7.21 -7.13
C THR A 435 -15.48 -6.49 -5.88
N TYR A 436 -14.57 -6.16 -4.97
CA TYR A 436 -14.89 -5.25 -3.85
C TYR A 436 -14.93 -3.80 -4.35
N THR A 437 -16.01 -3.09 -4.08
CA THR A 437 -16.15 -1.66 -4.44
C THR A 437 -15.66 -0.73 -3.35
N ASP A 438 -15.83 -1.13 -2.09
CA ASP A 438 -15.48 -0.33 -0.92
C ASP A 438 -14.18 -0.79 -0.27
N LEU A 439 -13.52 0.14 0.42
CA LEU A 439 -12.33 -0.16 1.23
C LEU A 439 -12.75 -0.82 2.54
N GLY A 440 -12.00 -1.83 2.97
CA GLY A 440 -12.31 -2.52 4.22
C GLY A 440 -11.56 -3.82 4.40
N SER A 441 -11.77 -4.42 5.57
CA SER A 441 -11.37 -5.79 5.88
C SER A 441 -12.62 -6.66 5.86
N TYR A 442 -12.60 -7.68 5.01
CA TYR A 442 -13.71 -8.59 4.78
C TYR A 442 -13.30 -10.02 5.15
N ARG A 443 -14.26 -10.86 5.53
CA ARG A 443 -14.03 -12.29 5.75
C ARG A 443 -14.74 -13.08 4.66
N ALA A 444 -13.98 -13.57 3.70
CA ALA A 444 -14.50 -14.43 2.64
C ALA A 444 -14.68 -15.86 3.16
N LEU A 445 -15.80 -16.48 2.81
CA LEU A 445 -16.19 -17.84 3.19
C LEU A 445 -16.58 -18.63 1.94
N VAL A 446 -16.29 -19.92 1.94
CA VAL A 446 -16.81 -20.86 0.96
C VAL A 446 -17.44 -22.06 1.65
N THR A 447 -18.60 -22.47 1.13
CA THR A 447 -19.30 -23.71 1.48
C THR A 447 -19.49 -24.54 0.22
N ALA A 448 -19.49 -25.86 0.37
CA ALA A 448 -19.80 -26.79 -0.72
C ALA A 448 -20.91 -27.73 -0.28
N THR A 449 -21.80 -28.09 -1.20
CA THR A 449 -22.97 -28.93 -0.95
C THR A 449 -23.00 -30.05 -1.97
N ARG A 450 -23.13 -31.30 -1.50
CA ARG A 450 -23.33 -32.49 -2.34
C ARG A 450 -24.73 -32.51 -2.95
N ALA A 451 -24.92 -33.26 -4.02
CA ALA A 451 -26.23 -33.43 -4.68
C ALA A 451 -27.34 -33.98 -3.76
N ASN A 452 -26.97 -34.78 -2.75
CA ASN A 452 -27.90 -35.31 -1.75
C ASN A 452 -28.33 -34.29 -0.68
N GLY A 453 -27.82 -33.05 -0.73
CA GLY A 453 -28.13 -31.97 0.21
C GLY A 453 -27.18 -31.87 1.40
N THR A 454 -26.20 -32.77 1.55
CA THR A 454 -25.19 -32.68 2.61
C THR A 454 -24.28 -31.47 2.40
N VAL A 455 -24.14 -30.63 3.44
CA VAL A 455 -23.29 -29.44 3.43
C VAL A 455 -21.95 -29.73 4.10
N LEU A 456 -20.85 -29.48 3.40
CA LEU A 456 -19.51 -29.62 3.97
C LEU A 456 -19.17 -28.44 4.91
N PRO A 457 -18.31 -28.63 5.91
CA PRO A 457 -17.79 -27.54 6.73
C PRO A 457 -17.19 -26.40 5.88
N SER A 458 -17.47 -25.16 6.25
CA SER A 458 -17.00 -23.98 5.51
C SER A 458 -15.52 -23.67 5.76
N ALA A 459 -14.81 -23.17 4.75
CA ALA A 459 -13.48 -22.57 4.90
C ALA A 459 -13.54 -21.04 4.73
N GLY A 460 -12.67 -20.28 5.40
CA GLY A 460 -12.66 -18.83 5.29
C GLY A 460 -11.30 -18.17 5.46
N ALA A 461 -11.13 -16.99 4.86
CA ALA A 461 -9.92 -16.18 4.91
C ALA A 461 -10.23 -14.68 4.93
N SER A 462 -9.33 -13.89 5.52
CA SER A 462 -9.46 -12.43 5.56
C SER A 462 -8.93 -11.78 4.29
N VAL A 463 -9.62 -10.74 3.83
CA VAL A 463 -9.29 -9.96 2.64
C VAL A 463 -9.25 -8.47 2.98
N GLU A 464 -8.11 -7.83 2.79
CA GLU A 464 -7.92 -6.41 3.07
C GLU A 464 -7.85 -5.60 1.76
N VAL A 465 -8.89 -4.83 1.47
CA VAL A 465 -9.05 -4.07 0.22
C VAL A 465 -8.34 -2.73 0.29
N GLN A 466 -7.42 -2.51 -0.65
CA GLN A 466 -6.54 -1.35 -0.72
C GLN A 466 -7.07 -0.27 -1.67
N PRO A 467 -6.77 1.03 -1.41
CA PRO A 467 -7.05 2.10 -2.35
C PRO A 467 -6.11 2.07 -3.55
N ILE A 468 -6.61 2.46 -4.73
CA ILE A 468 -5.77 2.68 -5.90
C ILE A 468 -4.97 3.98 -5.70
N VAL A 469 -3.64 3.90 -5.66
CA VAL A 469 -2.77 5.09 -5.54
C VAL A 469 -2.99 6.00 -6.76
N PRO A 470 -3.26 7.31 -6.57
CA PRO A 470 -3.37 8.26 -7.67
C PRO A 470 -2.10 8.27 -8.54
N LEU A 471 -2.26 8.37 -9.86
CA LEU A 471 -1.13 8.58 -10.75
C LEU A 471 -0.66 10.03 -10.58
N THR A 472 0.58 10.24 -10.14
CA THR A 472 1.18 11.57 -10.02
C THR A 472 2.50 11.64 -10.76
N GLU A 473 2.86 12.84 -11.21
CA GLU A 473 4.04 13.11 -12.03
C GLU A 473 4.66 14.46 -11.64
N THR A 474 5.98 14.60 -11.79
CA THR A 474 6.70 15.87 -11.57
C THR A 474 7.67 16.16 -12.71
N ILE A 475 7.90 17.43 -13.01
CA ILE A 475 8.90 17.85 -14.00
C ILE A 475 9.61 19.12 -13.51
N SER A 476 10.91 19.20 -13.74
CA SER A 476 11.73 20.38 -13.49
C SER A 476 12.59 20.72 -14.69
N CYS A 477 12.59 21.98 -15.11
CA CYS A 477 13.36 22.44 -16.25
C CYS A 477 14.24 23.64 -15.88
N PHE A 478 15.44 23.70 -16.45
CA PHE A 478 16.39 24.79 -16.23
C PHE A 478 17.07 25.18 -17.55
N ALA A 479 17.46 26.45 -17.66
CA ALA A 479 18.23 26.95 -18.80
C ALA A 479 19.68 26.45 -18.72
N VAL A 480 20.33 26.30 -19.88
CA VAL A 480 21.73 25.86 -19.97
C VAL A 480 22.64 27.08 -20.18
N PRO A 481 23.46 27.50 -19.20
CA PRO A 481 24.25 28.73 -19.30
C PRO A 481 25.29 28.74 -20.44
N SER A 482 25.80 27.57 -20.83
CA SER A 482 26.80 27.42 -21.90
C SER A 482 26.21 27.38 -23.31
N ALA A 483 24.89 27.19 -23.42
CA ALA A 483 24.17 27.09 -24.69
C ALA A 483 22.92 27.98 -24.60
N PRO A 484 23.02 29.26 -25.01
CA PRO A 484 21.88 30.15 -25.03
C PRO A 484 20.71 29.52 -25.80
N LEU A 485 19.50 29.78 -25.34
CA LEU A 485 18.25 29.17 -25.82
C LEU A 485 18.08 27.67 -25.56
N ALA A 486 19.02 26.99 -24.90
CA ALA A 486 18.84 25.59 -24.53
C ALA A 486 18.26 25.44 -23.12
N THR A 487 17.43 24.42 -22.95
CA THR A 487 16.95 23.94 -21.66
C THR A 487 17.26 22.47 -21.48
N THR A 488 17.41 22.07 -20.23
CA THR A 488 17.39 20.68 -19.80
C THR A 488 16.24 20.50 -18.82
N CYS A 489 15.44 19.46 -19.04
CA CYS A 489 14.32 19.08 -18.21
C CYS A 489 14.57 17.70 -17.62
N ASP A 490 14.58 17.62 -16.30
CA ASP A 490 14.56 16.37 -15.57
C ASP A 490 13.10 15.93 -15.43
N LEU A 491 12.79 14.80 -16.06
CA LEU A 491 11.49 14.15 -15.93
C LEU A 491 11.52 13.41 -14.60
N GLY A 492 10.68 13.86 -13.68
CA GLY A 492 10.67 13.42 -12.30
C GLY A 492 10.08 12.03 -12.14
N THR A 493 9.75 11.70 -10.90
CA THR A 493 9.26 10.37 -10.54
C THR A 493 7.77 10.24 -10.83
N VAL A 494 7.42 9.24 -11.64
CA VAL A 494 6.04 8.77 -11.77
C VAL A 494 5.69 7.92 -10.56
N THR A 495 4.67 8.32 -9.80
CA THR A 495 4.10 7.46 -8.76
C THR A 495 2.85 6.80 -9.31
N SER A 496 2.90 5.48 -9.50
CA SER A 496 1.79 4.69 -10.02
C SER A 496 1.88 3.24 -9.55
N TYR A 497 0.73 2.60 -9.38
CA TYR A 497 0.67 1.15 -9.22
C TYR A 497 0.94 0.42 -10.54
N TYR A 498 0.42 0.95 -11.64
CA TYR A 498 0.66 0.42 -12.98
C TYR A 498 1.97 1.01 -13.52
N PRO A 499 2.85 0.19 -14.13
CA PRO A 499 4.02 0.70 -14.82
C PRO A 499 3.63 1.80 -15.81
N ALA A 500 4.45 2.85 -15.86
CA ALA A 500 4.30 3.88 -16.89
C ALA A 500 4.41 3.20 -18.27
N ALA A 501 3.46 3.49 -19.15
CA ALA A 501 3.38 2.91 -20.48
C ALA A 501 3.86 3.88 -21.56
N SER A 502 3.60 5.18 -21.37
CA SER A 502 4.07 6.22 -22.28
C SER A 502 4.17 7.58 -21.60
N GLY A 503 5.05 8.44 -22.11
CA GLY A 503 5.13 9.85 -21.76
C GLY A 503 5.16 10.71 -23.01
N ARG A 504 4.59 11.91 -22.91
CA ARG A 504 4.56 12.93 -23.96
C ARG A 504 4.95 14.28 -23.38
N THR A 505 6.09 14.81 -23.82
CA THR A 505 6.65 16.08 -23.34
C THR A 505 6.61 17.12 -24.45
N GLY A 506 5.87 18.21 -24.25
CA GLY A 506 5.82 19.36 -25.14
C GLY A 506 6.55 20.56 -24.54
N PHE A 507 7.41 21.23 -25.31
CA PHE A 507 8.24 22.34 -24.83
C PHE A 507 7.57 23.73 -24.90
N GLY A 508 6.34 23.82 -25.39
CA GLY A 508 5.57 25.08 -25.38
C GLY A 508 5.94 26.10 -26.47
N ASP A 509 6.81 25.74 -27.42
CA ASP A 509 7.24 26.59 -28.55
C ASP A 509 6.64 26.16 -29.91
N GLY A 510 5.71 25.21 -29.90
CA GLY A 510 5.07 24.67 -31.10
C GLY A 510 5.88 23.58 -31.81
N THR A 511 7.06 23.21 -31.31
CA THR A 511 7.80 22.05 -31.81
C THR A 511 7.08 20.74 -31.47
N ALA A 512 7.39 19.67 -32.22
CA ALA A 512 6.79 18.37 -31.99
C ALA A 512 7.13 17.84 -30.59
N ALA A 513 6.14 17.28 -29.90
CA ALA A 513 6.34 16.69 -28.58
C ALA A 513 7.26 15.46 -28.65
N VAL A 514 8.11 15.30 -27.65
CA VAL A 514 8.96 14.12 -27.47
C VAL A 514 8.13 13.02 -26.81
N LEU A 515 8.19 11.81 -27.36
CA LEU A 515 7.52 10.62 -26.82
C LEU A 515 8.54 9.71 -26.15
N ASP A 516 8.19 9.17 -24.98
CA ASP A 516 9.02 8.27 -24.19
C ASP A 516 8.19 7.16 -23.52
N ALA A 517 8.85 6.25 -22.80
CA ALA A 517 8.20 5.14 -22.10
C ALA A 517 7.56 5.52 -20.74
N GLY A 518 7.57 6.81 -20.38
CA GLY A 518 7.02 7.31 -19.13
C GLY A 518 8.01 7.30 -17.95
N GLY A 519 9.22 6.74 -18.07
CA GLY A 519 10.21 6.69 -16.99
C GLY A 519 10.98 8.00 -16.71
N ASN A 520 11.78 7.99 -15.65
CA ASN A 520 12.69 9.10 -15.30
C ASN A 520 13.81 9.20 -16.33
N GLN A 521 14.04 10.41 -16.84
CA GLN A 521 15.07 10.70 -17.82
C GLN A 521 15.33 12.21 -17.88
N THR A 522 16.39 12.60 -18.57
CA THR A 522 16.70 14.00 -18.84
C THR A 522 16.49 14.29 -20.32
N LEU A 523 15.71 15.32 -20.63
CA LEU A 523 15.49 15.81 -22.00
C LEU A 523 16.15 17.16 -22.20
N SER A 524 16.78 17.37 -23.34
CA SER A 524 17.30 18.68 -23.75
C SER A 524 16.53 19.21 -24.94
N HIS A 525 16.30 20.52 -24.98
CA HIS A 525 15.62 21.21 -26.07
C HIS A 525 16.27 22.56 -26.35
N VAL A 526 16.27 22.97 -27.61
CA VAL A 526 16.80 24.28 -28.05
C VAL A 526 15.66 25.07 -28.66
N TYR A 527 15.35 26.21 -28.06
CA TYR A 527 14.31 27.12 -28.52
C TYR A 527 14.81 27.97 -29.69
N ALA A 528 13.90 28.33 -30.59
CA ALA A 528 14.22 29.17 -31.74
C ALA A 528 14.39 30.67 -31.39
N ALA A 529 13.91 31.09 -30.22
CA ALA A 529 13.96 32.48 -29.76
C ALA A 529 14.07 32.56 -28.23
N PRO A 530 14.60 33.67 -27.68
CA PRO A 530 14.45 34.01 -26.25
C PRO A 530 12.97 34.07 -25.84
N GLY A 531 12.66 33.57 -24.65
CA GLY A 531 11.30 33.61 -24.13
C GLY A 531 11.09 32.80 -22.86
N ALA A 532 9.91 32.93 -22.28
CA ALA A 532 9.40 32.04 -21.25
C ALA A 532 8.53 30.96 -21.89
N TYR A 533 8.82 29.70 -21.60
CA TYR A 533 8.16 28.54 -22.17
C TYR A 533 7.60 27.64 -21.08
N THR A 534 6.37 27.18 -21.26
CA THR A 534 5.74 26.19 -20.39
C THR A 534 5.94 24.80 -20.97
N VAL A 535 6.84 24.04 -20.36
CA VAL A 535 7.05 22.63 -20.69
C VAL A 535 5.97 21.82 -19.98
N THR A 536 5.27 20.97 -20.74
CA THR A 536 4.19 20.11 -20.23
C THR A 536 4.54 18.65 -20.48
N ARG A 537 4.41 17.81 -19.46
CA ARG A 537 4.59 16.36 -19.57
C ARG A 537 3.30 15.67 -19.19
N THR A 538 2.80 14.80 -20.07
CA THR A 538 1.68 13.91 -19.79
C THR A 538 2.17 12.47 -19.79
N VAL A 539 1.97 11.75 -18.70
CA VAL A 539 2.29 10.32 -18.56
C VAL A 539 1.02 9.51 -18.58
N THR A 540 1.02 8.39 -19.30
CA THR A 540 -0.05 7.39 -19.29
C THR A 540 0.50 6.08 -18.74
N ASP A 541 -0.17 5.49 -17.76
CA ASP A 541 0.20 4.16 -17.24
C ASP A 541 -0.42 3.01 -18.04
N SER A 542 -0.04 1.77 -17.72
CA SER A 542 -0.56 0.59 -18.43
C SER A 542 -2.06 0.32 -18.22
N ALA A 543 -2.71 1.03 -17.29
CA ALA A 543 -4.16 1.03 -17.11
C ALA A 543 -4.87 2.16 -17.88
N GLY A 544 -4.14 2.99 -18.63
CA GLY A 544 -4.68 4.10 -19.41
C GLY A 544 -4.96 5.37 -18.60
N ARG A 545 -4.55 5.44 -17.33
CA ARG A 545 -4.71 6.66 -16.52
C ARG A 545 -3.65 7.66 -16.93
N THR A 546 -4.00 8.95 -16.89
CA THR A 546 -3.09 10.04 -17.28
C THR A 546 -2.82 11.01 -16.13
N ALA A 547 -1.57 11.45 -15.99
CA ALA A 547 -1.20 12.60 -15.16
C ALA A 547 -0.42 13.61 -15.97
N THR A 548 -0.61 14.90 -15.69
CA THR A 548 0.10 15.99 -16.37
C THR A 548 0.80 16.88 -15.36
N ALA A 549 2.08 17.17 -15.61
CA ALA A 549 2.88 18.14 -14.87
C ALA A 549 3.39 19.23 -15.82
N ALA A 550 3.69 20.40 -15.27
CA ALA A 550 4.23 21.52 -16.04
C ALA A 550 5.35 22.25 -15.29
N ALA A 551 6.34 22.71 -16.03
CA ALA A 551 7.41 23.58 -15.55
C ALA A 551 7.54 24.79 -16.48
N THR A 552 7.83 25.96 -15.92
CA THR A 552 8.16 27.15 -16.72
C THR A 552 9.68 27.30 -16.75
N VAL A 553 10.24 27.48 -17.94
CA VAL A 553 11.66 27.80 -18.13
C VAL A 553 11.79 29.10 -18.91
N VAL A 554 12.66 29.99 -18.44
CA VAL A 554 13.06 31.18 -19.17
C VAL A 554 14.39 30.86 -19.85
N VAL A 555 14.42 30.94 -21.17
CA VAL A 555 15.67 30.93 -21.92
C VAL A 555 15.87 32.28 -22.57
N GLY A 556 17.11 32.75 -22.62
CA GLY A 556 17.41 34.03 -23.19
C GLY A 556 18.83 34.11 -23.72
N SER A 557 19.17 35.28 -24.24
CA SER A 557 20.47 35.56 -24.79
C SER A 557 21.43 36.00 -23.69
N SER A 558 22.69 35.63 -23.84
CA SER A 558 23.77 36.01 -22.93
C SER A 558 24.49 37.25 -23.44
N TYR A 559 24.96 38.08 -22.52
CA TYR A 559 25.69 39.30 -22.83
C TYR A 559 27.15 39.01 -23.21
N VAL A 560 27.66 39.75 -24.18
CA VAL A 560 29.07 39.78 -24.56
C VAL A 560 29.61 41.20 -24.40
N PRO A 561 30.48 41.47 -23.41
CA PRO A 561 31.12 42.77 -23.25
C PRO A 561 32.12 43.02 -24.38
N ILE A 562 32.14 44.25 -24.91
CA ILE A 562 33.19 44.71 -25.82
C ILE A 562 33.78 46.04 -25.34
N SER A 563 34.92 46.45 -25.91
CA SER A 563 35.36 47.83 -25.77
C SER A 563 34.44 48.75 -26.58
N PRO A 564 34.00 49.90 -26.03
CA PRO A 564 33.12 50.82 -26.74
C PRO A 564 33.66 51.22 -28.12
N SER A 565 32.82 51.13 -29.16
CA SER A 565 33.22 51.44 -30.54
C SER A 565 32.15 52.20 -31.31
N ARG A 566 32.56 53.19 -32.10
CA ARG A 566 31.64 54.02 -32.88
C ARG A 566 31.12 53.30 -34.11
N VAL A 567 29.80 53.21 -34.25
CA VAL A 567 29.13 52.59 -35.41
C VAL A 567 28.27 53.57 -36.21
N LEU A 568 27.95 54.74 -35.65
CA LEU A 568 27.23 55.80 -36.35
C LEU A 568 27.80 57.17 -35.97
N ASP A 569 28.05 58.02 -36.97
CA ASP A 569 28.24 59.45 -36.81
C ASP A 569 27.81 60.19 -38.08
N THR A 570 26.62 60.76 -38.02
CA THR A 570 26.01 61.48 -39.15
C THR A 570 26.73 62.79 -39.51
N ARG A 571 27.67 63.26 -38.68
CA ARG A 571 28.45 64.48 -38.92
C ARG A 571 29.63 64.24 -39.85
N ASP A 572 30.19 63.04 -39.86
CA ASP A 572 31.35 62.68 -40.68
C ASP A 572 31.04 61.60 -41.73
N GLY A 573 29.91 60.88 -41.60
CA GLY A 573 29.49 59.82 -42.52
C GLY A 573 29.86 58.42 -42.06
N THR A 574 30.24 58.24 -40.80
CA THR A 574 30.45 56.91 -40.21
C THR A 574 29.12 56.16 -40.12
N GLY A 575 29.04 54.98 -40.74
CA GLY A 575 27.89 54.08 -40.67
C GLY A 575 26.63 54.51 -41.43
N ALA A 576 26.50 55.78 -41.80
CA ALA A 576 25.38 56.34 -42.56
C ALA A 576 25.83 57.53 -43.42
N ALA A 577 24.94 58.04 -44.28
CA ALA A 577 25.24 59.24 -45.06
C ALA A 577 25.53 60.44 -44.14
N LYS A 578 26.53 61.27 -44.50
CA LYS A 578 26.89 62.51 -43.80
C LYS A 578 25.79 63.56 -43.95
N LYS A 579 24.73 63.45 -43.14
CA LYS A 579 23.52 64.26 -43.20
C LYS A 579 22.75 64.20 -41.89
N LYS A 580 22.26 65.36 -41.42
CA LYS A 580 21.28 65.45 -40.33
C LYS A 580 20.00 64.68 -40.64
N ILE A 581 19.48 63.99 -39.63
CA ILE A 581 18.19 63.30 -39.71
C ILE A 581 17.08 64.33 -39.52
N GLY A 582 16.24 64.51 -40.54
CA GLY A 582 15.11 65.45 -40.51
C GLY A 582 13.92 64.95 -39.67
N PRO A 583 12.81 65.72 -39.63
CA PRO A 583 11.62 65.33 -38.88
C PRO A 583 10.97 64.11 -39.54
N GLY A 584 10.60 63.11 -38.73
CA GLY A 584 10.11 61.81 -39.20
C GLY A 584 11.17 60.94 -39.87
N GLY A 585 12.43 61.38 -39.93
CA GLY A 585 13.53 60.67 -40.60
C GLY A 585 13.98 59.45 -39.80
N VAL A 586 14.47 58.44 -40.52
CA VAL A 586 15.04 57.21 -39.94
C VAL A 586 16.47 57.04 -40.45
N VAL A 587 17.40 56.70 -39.55
CA VAL A 587 18.73 56.22 -39.90
C VAL A 587 18.87 54.77 -39.46
N ARG A 588 19.33 53.93 -40.38
CA ARG A 588 19.60 52.53 -40.14
C ARG A 588 21.04 52.34 -39.68
N VAL A 589 21.25 51.59 -38.61
CA VAL A 589 22.56 51.28 -38.04
C VAL A 589 22.82 49.78 -38.18
N LYS A 590 23.94 49.43 -38.82
CA LYS A 590 24.39 48.04 -38.89
C LYS A 590 25.07 47.68 -37.57
N VAL A 591 24.70 46.54 -37.01
CA VAL A 591 25.24 46.05 -35.73
C VAL A 591 26.16 44.85 -35.94
N VAL A 592 25.72 43.89 -36.75
CA VAL A 592 26.46 42.63 -36.95
C VAL A 592 27.58 42.79 -37.98
N GLY A 593 28.70 42.07 -37.76
CA GLY A 593 29.83 42.06 -38.69
C GLY A 593 30.64 43.37 -38.75
N LEU A 594 30.47 44.28 -37.79
CA LEU A 594 31.31 45.45 -37.58
C LEU A 594 32.15 45.27 -36.30
N GLN A 595 33.42 45.70 -36.33
CA GLN A 595 34.29 45.85 -35.14
C GLN A 595 34.23 44.66 -34.15
N ASN A 596 34.44 43.43 -34.66
CA ASN A 596 34.44 42.14 -33.92
C ASN A 596 33.07 41.60 -33.47
N ALA A 597 31.94 42.22 -33.82
CA ALA A 597 30.62 41.63 -33.60
C ALA A 597 30.39 40.40 -34.53
N PRO A 598 29.84 39.29 -34.02
CA PRO A 598 29.49 38.12 -34.82
C PRO A 598 28.57 38.46 -36.00
N THR A 599 28.64 37.66 -37.07
CA THR A 599 27.84 37.88 -38.28
C THR A 599 26.41 37.36 -38.19
N ALA A 600 26.07 36.56 -37.17
CA ALA A 600 24.74 36.03 -36.90
C ALA A 600 24.61 35.62 -35.43
N GLY A 601 23.39 35.62 -34.88
CA GLY A 601 23.07 35.21 -33.51
C GLY A 601 23.01 36.36 -32.49
N VAL A 602 23.17 37.60 -32.95
CA VAL A 602 22.94 38.80 -32.13
C VAL A 602 21.44 39.06 -32.04
N THR A 603 20.87 38.99 -30.84
CA THR A 603 19.44 39.19 -30.59
C THR A 603 19.11 40.61 -30.14
N ALA A 604 20.04 41.27 -29.45
CA ALA A 604 19.94 42.67 -29.05
C ALA A 604 21.32 43.33 -28.96
N VAL A 605 21.37 44.66 -29.07
CA VAL A 605 22.58 45.47 -28.97
C VAL A 605 22.43 46.53 -27.89
N ILE A 606 23.52 46.85 -27.20
CA ILE A 606 23.60 47.98 -26.29
C ILE A 606 24.24 49.17 -27.01
N LEU A 607 23.38 50.13 -27.33
CA LEU A 607 23.54 51.46 -27.92
C LEU A 607 23.85 52.60 -26.95
N ASN A 608 25.01 53.27 -26.94
CA ASN A 608 25.01 54.64 -26.41
C ASN A 608 24.70 55.63 -27.54
N VAL A 609 23.48 56.18 -27.54
CA VAL A 609 22.98 57.07 -28.61
C VAL A 609 23.03 58.51 -28.12
N THR A 610 23.70 59.38 -28.88
CA THR A 610 23.92 60.78 -28.53
C THR A 610 23.34 61.71 -29.58
N ASP A 611 22.54 62.68 -29.16
CA ASP A 611 22.09 63.78 -30.01
C ASP A 611 23.15 64.89 -30.11
N VAL A 612 23.35 65.42 -31.31
CA VAL A 612 24.26 66.52 -31.58
C VAL A 612 23.59 67.52 -32.52
N ASN A 613 23.83 68.81 -32.32
CA ASN A 613 23.38 69.91 -33.18
C ASN A 613 21.87 69.92 -33.50
N ALA A 614 21.03 69.50 -32.54
CA ALA A 614 19.57 69.48 -32.67
C ALA A 614 18.97 70.88 -32.89
N THR A 615 18.10 71.03 -33.87
CA THR A 615 17.43 72.32 -34.18
C THR A 615 16.14 72.55 -33.38
N SER A 616 15.58 71.51 -32.77
CA SER A 616 14.34 71.57 -31.97
C SER A 616 14.37 70.46 -30.93
N SER A 617 13.56 70.57 -29.87
CA SER A 617 13.34 69.46 -28.95
C SER A 617 12.71 68.29 -29.71
N SER A 618 13.21 67.08 -29.47
CA SER A 618 12.77 65.88 -30.18
C SER A 618 12.96 64.61 -29.34
N VAL A 619 12.55 63.49 -29.91
CA VAL A 619 12.77 62.15 -29.38
C VAL A 619 13.37 61.24 -30.44
N ILE A 620 14.31 60.38 -30.03
CA ILE A 620 14.75 59.21 -30.81
C ILE A 620 14.03 57.98 -30.31
N THR A 621 13.40 57.25 -31.24
CA THR A 621 12.89 55.89 -31.00
C THR A 621 13.81 54.91 -31.70
N ALA A 622 14.37 53.97 -30.95
CA ALA A 622 15.21 52.90 -31.45
C ALA A 622 14.41 51.59 -31.52
N TYR A 623 14.48 50.87 -32.64
CA TYR A 623 13.71 49.65 -32.85
C TYR A 623 14.37 48.73 -33.89
N PRO A 624 14.00 47.45 -33.95
CA PRO A 624 14.56 46.53 -34.94
C PRO A 624 14.17 46.96 -36.36
N ASP A 625 15.12 46.93 -37.31
CA ASP A 625 14.84 47.25 -38.71
C ASP A 625 13.69 46.39 -39.28
N GLY A 626 12.77 47.04 -39.99
CA GLY A 626 11.58 46.41 -40.56
C GLY A 626 10.45 46.11 -39.56
N ALA A 627 10.61 46.41 -38.27
CA ALA A 627 9.54 46.30 -37.28
C ALA A 627 8.65 47.57 -37.27
N ALA A 628 7.41 47.41 -36.77
CA ALA A 628 6.56 48.57 -36.51
C ALA A 628 7.17 49.45 -35.41
N ARG A 629 7.24 50.76 -35.66
CA ARG A 629 7.82 51.72 -34.71
C ARG A 629 7.02 51.73 -33.39
N PRO A 630 7.67 51.49 -32.24
CA PRO A 630 7.03 51.61 -30.92
C PRO A 630 6.59 53.05 -30.61
N THR A 631 5.68 53.19 -29.65
CA THR A 631 5.33 54.50 -29.07
C THR A 631 6.32 54.98 -28.00
N ALA A 632 7.26 54.11 -27.62
CA ALA A 632 8.34 54.42 -26.68
C ALA A 632 9.34 55.41 -27.27
N SER A 633 9.99 56.18 -26.41
CA SER A 633 11.11 57.06 -26.77
C SER A 633 12.34 56.64 -25.99
N ASN A 634 13.47 56.47 -26.68
CA ASN A 634 14.72 56.06 -26.05
C ASN A 634 15.59 57.26 -25.67
N LEU A 635 15.66 58.31 -26.48
CA LEU A 635 16.39 59.54 -26.16
C LEU A 635 15.47 60.74 -26.28
N ASN A 636 15.37 61.57 -25.23
CA ASN A 636 14.57 62.80 -25.23
C ASN A 636 15.51 63.97 -24.97
N PHE A 637 15.47 64.98 -25.85
CA PHE A 637 16.45 66.06 -25.83
C PHE A 637 15.86 67.41 -26.22
N LEU A 638 16.53 68.47 -25.77
CA LEU A 638 16.26 69.86 -26.12
C LEU A 638 17.28 70.37 -27.14
N ALA A 639 16.88 71.34 -27.98
CA ALA A 639 17.78 71.99 -28.93
C ALA A 639 19.01 72.60 -28.23
N GLY A 640 20.17 72.57 -28.91
CA GLY A 640 21.43 73.15 -28.41
C GLY A 640 22.08 72.39 -27.24
N ARG A 641 21.61 71.17 -26.94
CA ARG A 641 22.21 70.25 -25.96
C ARG A 641 22.95 69.11 -26.66
N ILE A 642 23.76 68.37 -25.88
CA ILE A 642 24.37 67.11 -26.31
C ILE A 642 24.03 66.14 -25.20
N ASN A 643 23.15 65.17 -25.47
CA ASN A 643 22.63 64.26 -24.47
C ASN A 643 22.84 62.82 -24.97
N PRO A 644 23.58 61.99 -24.22
CA PRO A 644 23.60 60.56 -24.42
C PRO A 644 22.47 59.89 -23.65
N ASN A 645 22.00 58.76 -24.16
CA ASN A 645 21.31 57.74 -23.36
C ASN A 645 21.73 56.34 -23.85
N LEU A 646 21.96 55.44 -22.91
CA LEU A 646 22.14 54.03 -23.22
C LEU A 646 20.80 53.41 -23.63
N VAL A 647 20.80 52.52 -24.62
CA VAL A 647 19.61 51.86 -25.15
C VAL A 647 19.92 50.39 -25.40
N THR A 648 19.00 49.50 -25.05
CA THR A 648 19.09 48.08 -25.45
C THR A 648 18.02 47.84 -26.50
N VAL A 649 18.43 47.42 -27.70
CA VAL A 649 17.53 47.35 -28.86
C VAL A 649 17.62 45.96 -29.48
N PRO A 650 16.49 45.26 -29.71
CA PRO A 650 16.54 44.01 -30.45
C PRO A 650 17.05 44.23 -31.88
N VAL A 651 17.85 43.30 -32.38
CA VAL A 651 18.47 43.40 -33.71
C VAL A 651 17.64 42.60 -34.71
N SER A 652 17.38 43.16 -35.88
CA SER A 652 16.69 42.43 -36.95
C SER A 652 17.52 41.22 -37.42
N ARG A 653 16.88 40.24 -38.09
CA ARG A 653 17.60 39.09 -38.66
C ARG A 653 18.68 39.48 -39.68
N ALA A 654 18.54 40.65 -40.32
CA ALA A 654 19.52 41.21 -41.22
C ALA A 654 20.69 41.91 -40.50
N GLY A 655 20.61 42.08 -39.17
CA GLY A 655 21.66 42.65 -38.34
C GLY A 655 21.62 44.16 -38.18
N TYR A 656 20.44 44.77 -38.30
CA TYR A 656 20.24 46.22 -38.26
C TYR A 656 19.23 46.66 -37.19
N VAL A 657 19.43 47.89 -36.72
CA VAL A 657 18.47 48.67 -35.91
C VAL A 657 18.17 50.00 -36.58
N ASP A 658 16.99 50.54 -36.36
CA ASP A 658 16.53 51.82 -36.88
C ASP A 658 16.43 52.86 -35.76
N LEU A 659 16.94 54.06 -36.02
CA LEU A 659 16.82 55.23 -35.15
C LEU A 659 15.94 56.28 -35.83
N HIS A 660 14.74 56.51 -35.29
CA HIS A 660 13.78 57.46 -35.83
C HIS A 660 13.79 58.78 -35.05
N ASN A 661 13.94 59.90 -35.74
CA ASN A 661 13.81 61.25 -35.19
C ASN A 661 12.39 61.82 -35.38
N ALA A 662 11.73 62.23 -34.30
CA ALA A 662 10.35 62.73 -34.39
C ALA A 662 10.23 64.15 -34.98
N PHE A 663 11.02 65.10 -34.48
CA PHE A 663 10.88 66.53 -34.76
C PHE A 663 12.23 67.19 -35.05
N GLY A 664 12.21 68.35 -35.71
CA GLY A 664 13.42 69.10 -36.05
C GLY A 664 14.44 68.30 -36.87
N SER A 665 15.67 68.77 -36.91
CA SER A 665 16.80 68.04 -37.50
C SER A 665 17.92 67.84 -36.48
N VAL A 666 18.59 66.70 -36.53
CA VAL A 666 19.59 66.29 -35.53
C VAL A 666 20.71 65.48 -36.17
N ASP A 667 21.93 65.64 -35.68
CA ASP A 667 23.02 64.70 -35.93
C ASP A 667 22.99 63.64 -34.82
N LEU A 668 23.05 62.36 -35.19
CA LEU A 668 23.19 61.25 -34.25
C LEU A 668 24.58 60.65 -34.29
N VAL A 669 25.06 60.30 -33.10
CA VAL A 669 26.24 59.47 -32.85
C VAL A 669 25.78 58.22 -32.09
N ALA A 670 26.26 57.04 -32.47
CA ALA A 670 26.01 55.81 -31.72
C ALA A 670 27.29 55.00 -31.55
N ASP A 671 27.57 54.63 -30.30
CA ASP A 671 28.69 53.77 -29.93
C ASP A 671 28.14 52.44 -29.36
N VAL A 672 28.63 51.29 -29.83
CA VAL A 672 28.27 49.96 -29.31
C VAL A 672 29.05 49.70 -28.03
N GLU A 673 28.36 49.33 -26.95
CA GLU A 673 28.98 48.94 -25.67
C GLU A 673 28.99 47.41 -25.43
N GLY A 674 28.13 46.68 -26.15
CA GLY A 674 28.04 45.22 -26.09
C GLY A 674 26.83 44.70 -26.85
N TYR A 675 26.66 43.38 -26.86
CA TYR A 675 25.53 42.73 -27.52
C TYR A 675 25.07 41.47 -26.78
N TYR A 676 23.82 41.10 -26.98
CA TYR A 676 23.24 39.84 -26.51
C TYR A 676 23.28 38.79 -27.62
N PHE A 677 23.68 37.58 -27.27
CA PHE A 677 24.00 36.50 -28.20
C PHE A 677 23.23 35.21 -27.87
N ASP A 678 22.72 34.53 -28.91
CA ASP A 678 21.88 33.34 -28.80
C ASP A 678 22.56 32.01 -29.17
N LYS A 679 23.89 32.01 -29.39
CA LYS A 679 24.64 30.78 -29.69
C LYS A 679 25.69 30.49 -28.63
N ALA A 680 26.02 29.21 -28.50
CA ALA A 680 27.12 28.76 -27.65
C ALA A 680 28.42 29.49 -28.02
N TYR A 681 29.07 30.08 -27.03
CA TYR A 681 30.30 30.85 -27.21
C TYR A 681 31.17 30.78 -25.94
N SER A 682 32.49 30.91 -26.07
CA SER A 682 33.44 30.74 -24.96
C SER A 682 33.45 31.89 -23.97
N ASP A 683 32.85 33.02 -24.30
CA ASP A 683 32.93 34.27 -23.50
C ASP A 683 31.53 34.80 -23.10
N LEU A 684 30.52 33.93 -23.08
CA LEU A 684 29.17 34.32 -22.68
C LEU A 684 29.10 34.67 -21.20
N THR A 685 28.46 35.80 -20.90
CA THR A 685 28.10 36.18 -19.54
C THR A 685 26.61 36.36 -19.39
N ASN A 686 26.08 36.04 -18.22
CA ASN A 686 24.72 36.39 -17.85
C ASN A 686 24.74 37.55 -16.86
N THR A 687 23.66 38.31 -16.80
CA THR A 687 23.58 39.50 -15.95
C THR A 687 23.06 39.11 -14.58
N ALA A 688 23.85 39.34 -13.54
CA ALA A 688 23.48 39.18 -12.15
C ALA A 688 23.07 40.56 -11.59
N PRO A 689 21.76 40.84 -11.45
CA PRO A 689 21.28 42.04 -10.77
C PRO A 689 21.85 42.10 -9.36
N VAL A 690 22.21 43.30 -8.91
CA VAL A 690 22.52 43.57 -7.51
C VAL A 690 21.65 44.70 -7.00
N ASP A 691 21.47 44.77 -5.69
CA ASP A 691 20.88 45.97 -5.10
C ASP A 691 21.80 47.17 -5.38
N PRO A 692 21.25 48.30 -5.87
CA PRO A 692 22.06 49.46 -6.24
C PRO A 692 23.00 49.91 -5.13
N VAL A 693 24.32 49.84 -5.38
CA VAL A 693 25.36 50.19 -4.40
C VAL A 693 26.29 51.27 -4.90
N ARG A 694 26.56 52.27 -4.06
CA ARG A 694 27.52 53.35 -4.33
C ARG A 694 28.95 52.82 -4.27
N VAL A 695 29.61 52.72 -5.41
CA VAL A 695 31.00 52.25 -5.51
C VAL A 695 32.01 53.38 -5.66
N LEU A 696 31.57 54.57 -6.09
CA LEU A 696 32.39 55.76 -6.20
C LEU A 696 31.58 56.99 -5.78
N ASP A 697 32.14 57.84 -4.92
CA ASP A 697 31.66 59.20 -4.66
C ASP A 697 32.83 60.10 -4.24
N THR A 698 33.31 60.89 -5.19
CA THR A 698 34.44 61.80 -4.96
C THR A 698 34.13 62.98 -4.04
N ARG A 699 32.87 63.18 -3.63
CA ARG A 699 32.47 64.26 -2.70
C ARG A 699 32.75 63.91 -1.25
N ASN A 700 32.73 62.62 -0.91
CA ASN A 700 32.92 62.11 0.46
C ASN A 700 34.08 61.10 0.57
N GLY A 701 34.72 60.74 -0.53
CA GLY A 701 35.87 59.83 -0.55
C GLY A 701 35.53 58.35 -0.68
N THR A 702 34.30 57.99 -1.06
CA THR A 702 33.96 56.59 -1.38
C THR A 702 34.65 56.18 -2.68
N GLY A 703 35.43 55.08 -2.64
CA GLY A 703 36.05 54.46 -3.82
C GLY A 703 37.23 55.21 -4.46
N ALA A 704 37.39 56.51 -4.18
CA ALA A 704 38.50 57.33 -4.66
C ALA A 704 38.80 58.48 -3.67
N ARG A 705 39.85 59.26 -3.95
CA ARG A 705 40.18 60.46 -3.15
C ARG A 705 39.01 61.44 -3.14
N GLN A 706 38.74 62.06 -1.99
CA GLN A 706 37.77 63.13 -1.84
C GLN A 706 38.25 64.42 -2.52
N ALA A 707 38.16 64.49 -3.85
CA ALA A 707 38.56 65.62 -4.68
C ALA A 707 37.85 65.57 -6.03
N MET A 708 37.67 66.72 -6.69
CA MET A 708 37.17 66.74 -8.06
C MET A 708 38.16 66.05 -9.01
N ALA A 709 37.63 65.25 -9.93
CA ALA A 709 38.37 64.67 -11.04
C ALA A 709 38.65 65.76 -12.08
N GLY A 710 39.93 66.11 -12.27
CA GLY A 710 40.35 67.19 -13.18
C GLY A 710 40.36 66.78 -14.67
N PRO A 711 40.68 67.72 -15.57
CA PRO A 711 40.84 67.44 -16.99
C PRO A 711 41.92 66.40 -17.27
N GLY A 712 41.59 65.42 -18.12
CA GLY A 712 42.46 64.32 -18.49
C GLY A 712 42.66 63.27 -17.39
N SER A 713 41.97 63.38 -16.25
CA SER A 713 42.16 62.45 -15.13
C SER A 713 41.57 61.07 -15.41
N LEU A 714 42.21 60.05 -14.83
CA LEU A 714 41.76 58.66 -14.86
C LEU A 714 41.46 58.21 -13.42
N THR A 715 40.23 57.77 -13.17
CA THR A 715 39.78 57.25 -11.87
C THR A 715 39.50 55.76 -11.97
N SER A 716 40.23 54.94 -11.23
CA SER A 716 39.97 53.50 -11.13
C SER A 716 38.96 53.21 -10.03
N VAL A 717 38.03 52.30 -10.28
CA VAL A 717 36.98 51.88 -9.34
C VAL A 717 37.00 50.36 -9.24
N THR A 718 37.21 49.85 -8.03
CA THR A 718 37.08 48.42 -7.73
C THR A 718 35.62 48.10 -7.45
N LEU A 719 35.10 47.06 -8.10
CA LEU A 719 33.71 46.65 -7.97
C LEU A 719 33.56 45.56 -6.90
N PRO A 720 32.63 45.72 -5.93
CA PRO A 720 32.34 44.66 -4.97
C PRO A 720 31.76 43.43 -5.68
N GLY A 721 32.16 42.23 -5.24
CA GLY A 721 31.71 40.97 -5.84
C GLY A 721 32.34 40.61 -7.19
N ALA A 722 33.21 41.47 -7.74
CA ALA A 722 33.94 41.23 -8.99
C ALA A 722 35.35 40.65 -8.76
N SER A 723 35.58 39.95 -7.65
CA SER A 723 36.89 39.53 -7.16
C SER A 723 37.48 38.28 -7.85
N GLY A 724 36.70 37.57 -8.66
CA GLY A 724 37.16 36.37 -9.38
C GLY A 724 37.23 36.55 -10.89
N THR A 725 37.81 35.55 -11.58
CA THR A 725 37.99 35.59 -13.04
C THR A 725 36.70 35.43 -13.83
N ALA A 726 35.55 35.28 -13.16
CA ALA A 726 34.27 35.03 -13.80
C ALA A 726 33.47 36.29 -14.15
N THR A 727 33.83 37.43 -13.56
CA THR A 727 33.19 38.72 -13.87
C THR A 727 33.88 39.38 -15.06
N HIS A 728 33.16 39.54 -16.17
CA HIS A 728 33.70 40.12 -17.40
C HIS A 728 33.09 41.49 -17.74
N GLY A 729 32.04 41.91 -17.03
CA GLY A 729 31.39 43.19 -17.26
C GLY A 729 30.55 43.69 -16.07
N ALA A 730 30.10 44.93 -16.14
CA ALA A 730 29.25 45.56 -15.15
C ALA A 730 28.30 46.60 -15.76
N LEU A 731 27.17 46.82 -15.09
CA LEU A 731 26.27 47.94 -15.33
C LEU A 731 26.41 48.99 -14.23
N LEU A 732 26.72 50.23 -14.61
CA LEU A 732 26.99 51.33 -13.69
C LEU A 732 26.18 52.56 -14.07
N HIS A 733 25.43 53.13 -13.12
CA HIS A 733 24.95 54.51 -13.26
C HIS A 733 26.08 55.46 -12.89
N VAL A 734 26.61 56.17 -13.88
CA VAL A 734 27.67 57.16 -13.67
C VAL A 734 27.06 58.55 -13.66
N THR A 735 27.33 59.31 -12.61
CA THR A 735 26.80 60.67 -12.41
C THR A 735 27.93 61.67 -12.27
N VAL A 736 27.81 62.78 -13.00
CA VAL A 736 28.64 63.99 -12.85
C VAL A 736 27.84 65.03 -12.08
N THR A 737 28.50 65.73 -11.15
CA THR A 737 27.94 66.91 -10.48
C THR A 737 29.02 67.96 -10.16
N GLY A 738 28.59 69.21 -9.92
CA GLY A 738 29.48 70.30 -9.51
C GLY A 738 30.51 70.72 -10.56
N GLY A 739 30.28 70.41 -11.85
CA GLY A 739 31.24 70.67 -12.91
C GLY A 739 31.55 72.15 -13.14
N THR A 740 32.83 72.48 -13.34
CA THR A 740 33.28 73.87 -13.57
C THR A 740 33.25 74.31 -15.05
N GLY A 741 32.89 73.41 -15.95
CA GLY A 741 32.91 73.62 -17.40
C GLY A 741 32.33 72.42 -18.15
N ASN A 742 32.57 72.36 -19.46
CA ASN A 742 32.05 71.29 -20.31
C ASN A 742 33.06 70.14 -20.43
N GLY A 743 32.55 68.94 -20.73
CA GLY A 743 33.38 67.76 -20.98
C GLY A 743 32.55 66.51 -21.19
N PHE A 744 33.23 65.36 -21.23
CA PHE A 744 32.60 64.05 -21.27
C PHE A 744 33.36 63.02 -20.43
N LEU A 745 32.67 61.95 -20.06
CA LEU A 745 33.26 60.77 -19.44
C LEU A 745 33.32 59.60 -20.42
N SER A 746 34.39 58.81 -20.30
CA SER A 746 34.54 57.51 -20.94
C SER A 746 34.85 56.46 -19.86
N VAL A 747 34.11 55.36 -19.85
CA VAL A 747 34.25 54.25 -18.90
C VAL A 747 34.70 53.01 -19.67
N PHE A 748 35.76 52.37 -19.21
CA PHE A 748 36.42 51.27 -19.92
C PHE A 748 37.25 50.39 -18.97
N CYS A 749 37.82 49.30 -19.49
CA CYS A 749 38.68 48.38 -18.74
C CYS A 749 39.99 48.07 -19.51
N GLY A 750 40.94 47.41 -18.84
CA GLY A 750 42.11 46.76 -19.47
C GLY A 750 43.25 47.66 -20.00
N SER A 751 42.99 48.87 -20.49
CA SER A 751 44.01 49.79 -21.02
C SER A 751 44.21 51.04 -20.14
N ASP A 752 45.33 51.74 -20.35
CA ASP A 752 45.55 53.10 -19.83
C ASP A 752 45.14 54.19 -20.86
N TYR A 753 44.79 53.77 -22.08
CA TYR A 753 44.35 54.66 -23.16
C TYR A 753 42.82 54.68 -23.23
N PRO A 754 42.16 55.84 -23.00
CA PRO A 754 40.71 55.94 -23.08
C PRO A 754 40.21 55.81 -24.52
N PRO A 755 39.03 55.19 -24.73
CA PRO A 755 38.40 55.17 -26.05
C PRO A 755 37.92 56.56 -26.46
N THR A 756 37.69 56.76 -27.76
CA THR A 756 37.12 58.02 -28.30
C THR A 756 35.60 58.12 -28.11
N ALA A 757 34.95 57.03 -27.70
CA ALA A 757 33.54 56.99 -27.35
C ALA A 757 33.30 57.68 -26.00
N SER A 758 32.20 58.41 -25.88
CA SER A 758 31.80 59.09 -24.65
C SER A 758 30.52 58.46 -24.10
N ASN A 759 30.50 58.04 -22.84
CA ASN A 759 29.29 57.50 -22.20
C ASN A 759 28.40 58.61 -21.63
N LEU A 760 28.98 59.72 -21.16
CA LEU A 760 28.24 60.82 -20.52
C LEU A 760 28.81 62.18 -20.91
N ASN A 761 27.98 63.12 -21.37
CA ASN A 761 28.37 64.49 -21.65
C ASN A 761 27.81 65.43 -20.58
N TYR A 762 28.59 66.42 -20.16
CA TYR A 762 28.21 67.34 -19.09
C TYR A 762 28.61 68.78 -19.39
N ARG A 763 28.01 69.72 -18.65
CA ARG A 763 28.21 71.17 -18.73
C ARG A 763 28.44 71.78 -17.35
N ALA A 764 28.90 73.03 -17.33
CA ALA A 764 29.09 73.78 -16.10
C ALA A 764 27.80 73.79 -15.25
N GLY A 765 27.93 73.42 -13.97
CA GLY A 765 26.84 73.41 -12.99
C GLY A 765 25.77 72.32 -13.17
N GLN A 766 25.91 71.43 -14.17
CA GLN A 766 24.93 70.38 -14.43
C GLN A 766 25.16 69.15 -13.53
N THR A 767 24.09 68.59 -12.98
CA THR A 767 24.08 67.21 -12.47
C THR A 767 23.42 66.32 -13.52
N VAL A 768 24.14 65.31 -14.00
CA VAL A 768 23.70 64.45 -15.12
C VAL A 768 24.19 63.04 -14.91
N SER A 769 23.34 62.06 -15.21
CA SER A 769 23.67 60.64 -15.17
C SER A 769 23.37 59.93 -16.49
N ASN A 770 24.04 58.80 -16.73
CA ASN A 770 23.73 57.81 -17.74
C ASN A 770 24.10 56.41 -17.21
N LEU A 771 23.38 55.37 -17.67
CA LEU A 771 23.80 53.99 -17.46
C LEU A 771 24.96 53.67 -18.41
N VAL A 772 25.88 52.85 -17.94
CA VAL A 772 27.04 52.41 -18.72
C VAL A 772 27.17 50.90 -18.61
N ALA A 773 27.27 50.23 -19.76
CA ALA A 773 27.68 48.84 -19.85
C ALA A 773 29.17 48.79 -20.18
N VAL A 774 29.97 48.18 -19.30
CA VAL A 774 31.42 48.20 -19.45
C VAL A 774 32.00 46.82 -19.20
N CYS A 775 33.07 46.48 -19.92
CA CYS A 775 33.91 45.35 -19.56
C CYS A 775 34.55 45.55 -18.17
N VAL A 776 34.91 44.46 -17.51
CA VAL A 776 35.62 44.47 -16.23
C VAL A 776 36.91 43.67 -16.40
N TYR A 777 38.01 44.20 -15.88
CA TYR A 777 39.30 43.52 -15.90
C TYR A 777 39.87 43.50 -14.49
N ASP A 778 40.06 42.30 -13.92
CA ASP A 778 40.56 42.10 -12.56
C ASP A 778 39.73 42.86 -11.49
N GLY A 779 38.40 42.83 -11.64
CA GLY A 779 37.47 43.51 -10.75
C GLY A 779 37.47 45.05 -10.83
N VAL A 780 38.19 45.64 -11.78
CA VAL A 780 38.36 47.10 -11.90
C VAL A 780 37.76 47.65 -13.20
N VAL A 781 37.11 48.81 -13.06
CA VAL A 781 36.73 49.69 -14.17
C VAL A 781 37.46 51.03 -14.06
N ARG A 782 37.64 51.72 -15.18
CA ARG A 782 38.29 53.04 -15.23
C ARG A 782 37.36 54.08 -15.81
N ILE A 783 37.35 55.28 -15.23
CA ILE A 783 36.60 56.45 -15.68
C ILE A 783 37.58 57.55 -16.08
N TYR A 784 37.58 57.92 -17.36
CA TYR A 784 38.34 59.04 -17.90
C TYR A 784 37.48 60.30 -17.96
N ASN A 785 38.02 61.42 -17.48
CA ASN A 785 37.40 62.74 -17.62
C ASN A 785 38.13 63.59 -18.67
N SER A 786 37.46 63.96 -19.77
CA SER A 786 38.10 64.72 -20.86
C SER A 786 38.15 66.23 -20.65
N GLY A 787 37.27 66.77 -19.79
CA GLY A 787 37.00 68.21 -19.73
C GLY A 787 37.19 68.80 -18.34
N ALA A 788 36.36 69.76 -17.97
CA ALA A 788 36.50 70.50 -16.71
C ALA A 788 36.48 69.63 -15.44
N SER A 789 36.88 70.22 -14.31
CA SER A 789 36.85 69.52 -13.02
C SER A 789 35.41 69.19 -12.60
N VAL A 790 35.17 67.95 -12.20
CA VAL A 790 33.84 67.43 -11.81
C VAL A 790 33.92 66.52 -10.59
N HIS A 791 32.82 66.39 -9.86
CA HIS A 791 32.65 65.24 -8.98
C HIS A 791 32.08 64.06 -9.76
N LEU A 792 32.72 62.91 -9.58
CA LEU A 792 32.28 61.62 -10.10
C LEU A 792 31.56 60.83 -9.00
N ILE A 793 30.45 60.21 -9.40
CA ILE A 793 29.66 59.27 -8.62
C ILE A 793 29.40 58.05 -9.51
N ALA A 794 29.52 56.83 -8.98
CA ALA A 794 29.13 55.62 -9.69
C ALA A 794 28.36 54.66 -8.78
N ASP A 795 27.23 54.17 -9.28
CA ASP A 795 26.32 53.23 -8.63
C ASP A 795 26.27 51.91 -9.43
N LEU A 796 26.72 50.81 -8.82
CA LEU A 796 26.68 49.47 -9.42
C LEU A 796 25.25 48.93 -9.43
N GLN A 797 24.79 48.46 -10.59
CA GLN A 797 23.43 47.90 -10.81
C GLN A 797 23.44 46.39 -11.06
N ALA A 798 24.49 45.89 -11.72
CA ALA A 798 24.63 44.48 -12.03
C ALA A 798 26.07 44.12 -12.37
N LEU A 799 26.43 42.85 -12.16
CA LEU A 799 27.64 42.23 -12.66
C LEU A 799 27.29 41.29 -13.83
N MET A 800 28.20 41.12 -14.77
CA MET A 800 28.06 40.19 -15.90
C MET A 800 29.05 39.04 -15.69
N THR A 801 28.53 37.85 -15.40
CA THR A 801 29.29 36.70 -14.88
C THR A 801 29.14 35.46 -15.77
N ASP A 802 30.21 34.68 -15.95
CA ASP A 802 30.19 33.41 -16.69
C ASP A 802 29.99 32.20 -15.73
N ASP A 803 28.77 32.02 -15.23
CA ASP A 803 28.47 30.94 -14.27
C ASP A 803 28.31 29.56 -14.97
N ARG A 804 29.40 29.04 -15.55
CA ARG A 804 29.44 27.71 -16.19
C ARG A 804 29.53 26.62 -15.14
N ALA A 805 28.39 26.05 -14.78
CA ALA A 805 28.32 24.78 -14.08
C ALA A 805 29.16 23.70 -14.82
N GLY A 806 30.12 23.09 -14.11
CA GLY A 806 30.95 21.99 -14.63
C GLY A 806 32.31 22.38 -15.23
N THR A 807 32.72 23.66 -15.19
CA THR A 807 34.10 24.04 -15.53
C THR A 807 34.99 24.12 -14.28
N PRO A 808 36.32 23.90 -14.40
CA PRO A 808 37.24 23.96 -13.24
C PRO A 808 37.36 25.35 -12.57
N ARG A 809 36.75 26.38 -13.15
CA ARG A 809 36.72 27.76 -12.64
C ARG A 809 35.31 28.12 -12.16
N VAL A 810 34.77 27.39 -11.19
CA VAL A 810 33.57 27.87 -10.49
C VAL A 810 34.01 28.97 -9.55
N ASP A 811 33.86 30.22 -9.99
CA ASP A 811 33.94 31.35 -9.08
C ASP A 811 32.69 31.38 -8.20
N THR A 812 32.76 30.72 -7.04
CA THR A 812 31.66 30.74 -6.05
C THR A 812 31.50 32.10 -5.36
N THR A 813 32.35 33.09 -5.66
CA THR A 813 32.28 34.44 -5.08
C THR A 813 31.47 35.42 -5.93
N SER A 814 31.35 35.17 -7.25
CA SER A 814 30.54 35.97 -8.16
C SER A 814 29.05 35.56 -8.09
N PRO A 815 28.10 36.50 -8.13
CA PRO A 815 26.68 36.18 -8.16
C PRO A 815 26.28 35.49 -9.49
N ARG A 816 25.31 34.57 -9.42
CA ARG A 816 24.80 33.86 -10.61
C ARG A 816 24.04 34.82 -11.52
N GLY A 817 24.43 34.88 -12.78
CA GLY A 817 23.75 35.70 -13.78
C GLY A 817 22.52 35.02 -14.39
N LEU A 818 21.54 35.84 -14.79
CA LEU A 818 20.34 35.43 -15.50
C LEU A 818 20.41 35.80 -16.99
N PRO A 819 19.83 34.98 -17.89
CA PRO A 819 19.76 35.28 -19.31
C PRO A 819 18.80 36.46 -19.57
N PHE A 820 19.05 37.20 -20.65
CA PHE A 820 18.21 38.33 -21.06
C PHE A 820 17.20 37.92 -22.13
N VAL A 821 15.93 38.28 -21.92
CA VAL A 821 14.90 38.18 -22.95
C VAL A 821 14.57 39.58 -23.46
N PRO A 822 14.99 39.94 -24.69
CA PRO A 822 14.67 41.24 -25.27
C PRO A 822 13.16 41.35 -25.52
N SER A 823 12.58 42.48 -25.15
CA SER A 823 11.19 42.83 -25.46
C SER A 823 11.14 43.85 -26.59
N ARG A 824 9.99 43.97 -27.24
CA ARG A 824 9.68 45.20 -27.97
C ARG A 824 9.47 46.32 -26.95
N PRO A 825 10.02 47.53 -27.17
CA PRO A 825 9.81 48.65 -26.27
C PRO A 825 8.32 48.87 -26.00
N THR A 826 7.88 48.68 -24.76
CA THR A 826 6.45 48.71 -24.39
C THR A 826 6.23 49.59 -23.17
N ARG A 827 5.32 50.55 -23.25
CA ARG A 827 5.00 51.43 -22.12
C ARG A 827 4.31 50.67 -21.00
N ILE A 828 4.97 50.57 -19.85
CA ILE A 828 4.45 49.91 -18.64
C ILE A 828 4.07 50.88 -17.54
N LEU A 829 4.55 52.13 -17.61
CA LEU A 829 4.20 53.20 -16.68
C LEU A 829 4.08 54.53 -17.42
N ASP A 830 3.02 55.29 -17.15
CA ASP A 830 2.91 56.70 -17.54
C ASP A 830 1.94 57.42 -16.61
N THR A 831 2.50 58.12 -15.62
CA THR A 831 1.72 58.80 -14.58
C THR A 831 0.93 60.00 -15.10
N ARG A 832 1.09 60.39 -16.38
CA ARG A 832 0.28 61.44 -17.01
C ARG A 832 -1.05 60.89 -17.54
N SER A 833 -1.07 59.62 -17.90
CA SER A 833 -2.22 58.96 -18.54
C SER A 833 -2.88 57.90 -17.66
N GLY A 834 -2.24 57.49 -16.57
CA GLY A 834 -2.76 56.46 -15.66
C GLY A 834 -2.36 55.03 -16.04
N VAL A 835 -1.40 54.86 -16.96
CA VAL A 835 -0.85 53.53 -17.31
C VAL A 835 0.06 53.07 -16.17
N GLY A 836 -0.17 51.88 -15.63
CA GLY A 836 0.65 51.25 -14.59
C GLY A 836 0.53 51.85 -13.18
N SER A 837 0.02 53.07 -13.05
CA SER A 837 -0.25 53.74 -11.77
C SER A 837 -1.41 54.73 -11.92
N PRO A 838 -2.06 55.20 -10.84
CA PRO A 838 -2.99 56.33 -10.91
C PRO A 838 -2.38 57.55 -11.59
N ALA A 839 -3.19 58.32 -12.32
CA ALA A 839 -2.75 59.54 -12.97
C ALA A 839 -2.42 60.63 -11.93
N GLY A 840 -1.23 61.23 -12.02
CA GLY A 840 -0.73 62.25 -11.10
C GLY A 840 0.79 62.37 -11.13
N ALA A 841 1.31 63.56 -10.84
CA ALA A 841 2.75 63.74 -10.62
C ALA A 841 3.15 63.11 -9.27
N VAL A 842 4.31 62.45 -9.24
CA VAL A 842 4.85 61.86 -8.02
C VAL A 842 5.46 62.98 -7.18
N GLY A 843 4.88 63.24 -6.00
CA GLY A 843 5.33 64.28 -5.08
C GLY A 843 6.69 63.99 -4.42
N ALA A 844 7.15 64.91 -3.57
CA ALA A 844 8.42 64.77 -2.87
C ALA A 844 8.37 63.57 -1.92
N ASN A 845 9.39 62.73 -1.95
CA ASN A 845 9.45 61.44 -1.27
C ASN A 845 8.35 60.43 -1.66
N GLY A 846 7.56 60.71 -2.70
CA GLY A 846 6.57 59.78 -3.22
C GLY A 846 7.23 58.61 -3.94
N THR A 847 6.64 57.43 -3.78
CA THR A 847 7.07 56.20 -4.46
C THR A 847 5.93 55.64 -5.31
N VAL A 848 6.24 55.24 -6.53
CA VAL A 848 5.35 54.43 -7.38
C VAL A 848 5.81 52.97 -7.30
N ALA A 849 4.92 52.10 -6.84
CA ALA A 849 5.09 50.65 -6.93
C ALA A 849 4.38 50.16 -8.20
N LEU A 850 5.11 49.48 -9.08
CA LEU A 850 4.61 48.97 -10.36
C LEU A 850 4.77 47.45 -10.40
N LYS A 851 3.65 46.73 -10.50
CA LYS A 851 3.65 45.27 -10.72
C LYS A 851 4.17 44.99 -12.13
N VAL A 852 5.25 44.23 -12.24
CA VAL A 852 5.86 43.89 -13.53
C VAL A 852 5.91 42.38 -13.79
N ALA A 853 6.23 41.55 -12.81
CA ALA A 853 6.30 40.10 -13.02
C ALA A 853 4.90 39.46 -13.05
N GLY A 854 4.67 38.58 -14.02
CA GLY A 854 3.38 37.93 -14.24
C GLY A 854 2.34 38.82 -14.93
N ILE A 855 2.75 39.96 -15.48
CA ILE A 855 1.90 40.86 -16.26
C ILE A 855 2.47 41.05 -17.66
N GLY A 856 1.61 40.95 -18.68
CA GLY A 856 1.99 41.19 -20.06
C GLY A 856 3.06 40.21 -20.56
N ALA A 857 4.17 40.72 -21.08
CA ALA A 857 5.27 39.93 -21.64
C ALA A 857 6.29 39.45 -20.59
N VAL A 858 6.17 39.87 -19.32
CA VAL A 858 7.14 39.53 -18.27
C VAL A 858 6.61 38.34 -17.46
N PRO A 859 7.30 37.19 -17.45
CA PRO A 859 6.84 36.01 -16.72
C PRO A 859 6.90 36.24 -15.21
N ALA A 860 6.11 35.47 -14.45
CA ALA A 860 6.11 35.53 -12.99
C ALA A 860 7.46 35.19 -12.36
N ALA A 861 8.30 34.41 -13.06
CA ALA A 861 9.65 34.03 -12.63
C ALA A 861 10.71 35.11 -12.87
N ALA A 862 10.39 36.22 -13.56
CA ALA A 862 11.35 37.28 -13.83
C ALA A 862 11.88 37.88 -12.52
N ARG A 863 13.21 38.07 -12.45
CA ARG A 863 13.93 38.58 -11.28
C ARG A 863 14.43 40.01 -11.45
N ALA A 864 14.49 40.50 -12.69
CA ALA A 864 14.80 41.89 -12.99
C ALA A 864 14.18 42.31 -14.32
N VAL A 865 13.96 43.61 -14.49
CA VAL A 865 13.50 44.22 -15.73
C VAL A 865 14.47 45.30 -16.20
N MET A 866 14.64 45.42 -17.51
CA MET A 866 15.37 46.51 -18.15
C MET A 866 14.35 47.54 -18.64
N VAL A 867 14.47 48.77 -18.16
CA VAL A 867 13.45 49.81 -18.38
C VAL A 867 14.12 51.13 -18.76
N ASN A 868 13.61 51.77 -19.81
CA ASN A 868 13.96 53.15 -20.09
C ASN A 868 13.07 54.09 -19.27
N LEU A 869 13.61 54.60 -18.15
CA LEU A 869 12.89 55.44 -17.20
C LEU A 869 13.03 56.92 -17.58
N THR A 870 11.91 57.58 -17.85
CA THR A 870 11.85 59.00 -18.19
C THR A 870 11.15 59.78 -17.08
N GLY A 871 11.83 60.80 -16.55
CA GLY A 871 11.19 61.84 -15.76
C GLY A 871 10.86 63.05 -16.61
N THR A 872 9.66 63.62 -16.45
CA THR A 872 9.22 64.79 -17.23
C THR A 872 8.58 65.86 -16.35
N GLY A 873 9.00 67.11 -16.61
CA GLY A 873 8.43 68.31 -15.99
C GLY A 873 8.62 68.43 -14.48
N PRO A 874 9.78 68.10 -13.89
CA PRO A 874 9.97 68.21 -12.45
C PRO A 874 9.86 69.68 -12.00
N THR A 875 9.18 69.94 -10.88
CA THR A 875 8.96 71.32 -10.38
C THR A 875 10.20 71.94 -9.73
N THR A 876 11.14 71.11 -9.28
CA THR A 876 12.47 71.48 -8.75
C THR A 876 13.52 70.51 -9.31
N SER A 877 14.81 70.78 -9.11
CA SER A 877 15.83 69.74 -9.36
C SER A 877 15.62 68.58 -8.38
N THR A 878 15.62 67.35 -8.91
CA THR A 878 15.35 66.13 -8.17
C THR A 878 16.17 64.96 -8.74
N TYR A 879 16.12 63.81 -8.07
CA TYR A 879 16.56 62.55 -8.64
C TYR A 879 15.52 61.46 -8.36
N LEU A 880 15.53 60.45 -9.23
CA LEU A 880 14.77 59.22 -9.06
C LEU A 880 15.67 58.11 -8.53
N THR A 881 15.13 57.28 -7.65
CA THR A 881 15.76 56.03 -7.20
C THR A 881 14.83 54.88 -7.56
N ALA A 882 15.31 53.98 -8.43
CA ALA A 882 14.62 52.75 -8.80
C ALA A 882 15.23 51.55 -8.06
N TYR A 883 14.39 50.70 -7.48
CA TYR A 883 14.82 49.56 -6.67
C TYR A 883 13.76 48.45 -6.65
N GLY A 884 14.18 47.25 -6.26
CA GLY A 884 13.29 46.12 -5.99
C GLY A 884 12.90 46.11 -4.51
N GLU A 885 13.40 45.13 -3.77
CA GLU A 885 13.09 44.95 -2.35
C GLU A 885 14.05 45.73 -1.43
N GLY A 886 13.70 45.88 -0.15
CA GLY A 886 14.61 46.35 0.89
C GLY A 886 14.62 47.86 1.17
N PRO A 887 15.61 48.34 1.96
CA PRO A 887 15.72 49.76 2.31
C PRO A 887 16.07 50.60 1.10
N LEU A 888 15.59 51.86 1.06
CA LEU A 888 15.86 52.77 -0.05
C LEU A 888 17.38 52.91 -0.29
N PRO A 889 17.87 52.59 -1.50
CA PRO A 889 19.27 52.77 -1.84
C PRO A 889 19.69 54.23 -1.79
N VAL A 890 20.96 54.48 -1.45
CA VAL A 890 21.60 55.81 -1.61
C VAL A 890 21.89 56.15 -3.08
N ALA A 891 21.72 55.18 -3.98
CA ALA A 891 21.93 55.30 -5.40
C ALA A 891 20.87 56.19 -6.07
N SER A 892 21.31 57.03 -7.02
CA SER A 892 20.40 57.80 -7.89
C SER A 892 20.38 57.17 -9.28
N THR A 893 19.20 56.85 -9.79
CA THR A 893 19.01 56.27 -11.13
C THR A 893 18.98 57.38 -12.20
N LEU A 894 18.18 58.42 -11.99
CA LEU A 894 18.00 59.50 -12.97
C LEU A 894 18.01 60.85 -12.27
N ASN A 895 18.96 61.71 -12.65
CA ASN A 895 19.08 63.07 -12.13
C ASN A 895 18.45 64.08 -13.10
N LEU A 896 17.60 64.97 -12.57
CA LEU A 896 16.78 65.90 -13.36
C LEU A 896 16.86 67.33 -12.82
N ALA A 897 17.04 68.29 -13.73
CA ALA A 897 16.86 69.71 -13.45
C ALA A 897 15.39 70.12 -13.58
N ARG A 898 15.01 71.24 -12.94
CA ARG A 898 13.65 71.81 -13.04
C ARG A 898 13.19 71.95 -14.51
N GLY A 899 12.00 71.45 -14.81
CA GLY A 899 11.37 71.49 -16.14
C GLY A 899 11.98 70.55 -17.18
N GLU A 900 12.99 69.76 -16.83
CA GLU A 900 13.66 68.85 -17.73
C GLU A 900 12.78 67.64 -18.13
N THR A 901 13.04 67.08 -19.30
CA THR A 901 12.54 65.76 -19.69
C THR A 901 13.71 64.95 -20.20
N ARG A 902 14.09 63.92 -19.45
CA ARG A 902 15.22 63.06 -19.80
C ARG A 902 14.95 61.60 -19.45
N PRO A 903 15.36 60.66 -20.31
CA PRO A 903 15.39 59.24 -20.00
C PRO A 903 16.74 58.83 -19.39
N ALA A 904 16.72 57.72 -18.66
CA ALA A 904 17.88 56.89 -18.39
C ALA A 904 17.45 55.41 -18.44
N LEU A 905 18.20 54.60 -19.18
CA LEU A 905 18.06 53.15 -19.09
C LEU A 905 18.45 52.68 -17.69
N THR A 906 17.73 51.70 -17.15
CA THR A 906 18.07 51.12 -15.85
C THR A 906 17.63 49.67 -15.78
N LEU A 907 18.47 48.85 -15.14
CA LEU A 907 18.09 47.52 -14.69
C LEU A 907 17.51 47.65 -13.28
N ILE A 908 16.35 47.06 -13.03
CA ILE A 908 15.69 47.13 -11.73
C ILE A 908 15.37 45.69 -11.27
N PRO A 909 15.90 45.24 -10.12
CA PRO A 909 15.48 43.99 -9.51
C PRO A 909 13.97 43.98 -9.23
N VAL A 910 13.34 42.83 -9.38
CA VAL A 910 11.92 42.62 -9.07
C VAL A 910 11.83 41.98 -7.67
N ASP A 911 11.00 42.55 -6.80
CA ASP A 911 10.79 42.00 -5.45
C ASP A 911 10.03 40.66 -5.45
N ALA A 912 9.97 39.99 -4.30
CA ALA A 912 9.29 38.70 -4.15
C ALA A 912 7.82 38.72 -4.58
N ASP A 913 7.16 39.88 -4.45
CA ASP A 913 5.78 40.10 -4.86
C ASP A 913 5.66 40.56 -6.31
N GLY A 914 6.74 40.59 -7.10
CA GLY A 914 6.71 40.91 -8.52
C GLY A 914 6.65 42.40 -8.87
N TYR A 915 6.96 43.30 -7.94
CA TYR A 915 6.95 44.76 -8.13
C TYR A 915 8.34 45.35 -8.32
N ILE A 916 8.37 46.54 -8.93
CA ILE A 916 9.47 47.48 -8.89
C ILE A 916 9.02 48.79 -8.25
N HIS A 917 9.95 49.53 -7.66
CA HIS A 917 9.67 50.77 -6.93
C HIS A 917 10.47 51.93 -7.50
N ILE A 918 9.81 53.08 -7.73
CA ILE A 918 10.46 54.30 -8.22
C ILE A 918 10.11 55.45 -7.29
N ARG A 919 11.11 55.97 -6.57
CA ARG A 919 10.95 57.09 -5.63
C ARG A 919 11.44 58.39 -6.23
N ASN A 920 10.67 59.47 -6.03
CA ASN A 920 11.08 60.85 -6.29
C ASN A 920 11.63 61.50 -5.01
N PHE A 921 12.79 62.16 -5.08
CA PHE A 921 13.40 62.80 -3.92
C PHE A 921 12.74 64.14 -3.53
N SER A 922 12.59 65.06 -4.47
CA SER A 922 12.13 66.45 -4.23
C SER A 922 11.18 66.94 -5.32
N GLY A 923 10.43 67.99 -5.02
CA GLY A 923 9.43 68.55 -5.94
C GLY A 923 8.38 67.53 -6.36
N SER A 924 7.78 67.74 -7.53
CA SER A 924 6.88 66.79 -8.17
C SER A 924 7.34 66.53 -9.59
N VAL A 925 7.20 65.29 -10.08
CA VAL A 925 7.66 64.86 -11.41
C VAL A 925 6.72 63.80 -11.98
N HIS A 926 6.50 63.82 -13.30
CA HIS A 926 5.81 62.72 -13.97
C HIS A 926 6.80 61.63 -14.38
N LEU A 927 6.39 60.37 -14.24
CA LEU A 927 7.21 59.21 -14.61
C LEU A 927 6.62 58.52 -15.83
N VAL A 928 7.50 58.14 -16.76
CA VAL A 928 7.18 57.26 -17.88
C VAL A 928 8.23 56.15 -17.88
N ALA A 929 7.82 54.91 -18.06
CA ALA A 929 8.72 53.78 -18.10
C ALA A 929 8.33 52.84 -19.24
N ASP A 930 9.29 52.61 -20.15
CA ASP A 930 9.14 51.72 -21.30
C ASP A 930 10.02 50.46 -21.08
N LEU A 931 9.42 49.27 -21.12
CA LEU A 931 10.08 47.97 -20.93
C LEU A 931 10.90 47.59 -22.17
N GLU A 932 12.19 47.35 -21.98
CA GLU A 932 13.13 46.92 -23.03
C GLU A 932 13.41 45.41 -23.00
N GLY A 933 13.18 44.76 -21.86
CA GLY A 933 13.33 43.31 -21.69
C GLY A 933 13.34 42.89 -20.22
N TYR A 934 13.54 41.61 -19.96
CA TYR A 934 13.57 41.05 -18.60
C TYR A 934 14.66 39.98 -18.44
N PHE A 935 14.97 39.67 -17.19
CA PHE A 935 15.91 38.62 -16.78
C PHE A 935 15.17 37.62 -15.89
N GLY A 936 15.31 36.32 -16.14
CA GLY A 936 14.56 35.29 -15.43
C GLY A 936 15.13 33.89 -15.57
#